data_AF-A0AAV6KIM4-F1
#
_entry.id   AF-A0AAV6KIM4-F1
#
_cell.length_a   1.000
_cell.length_b   1.000
_cell.length_c   1.000
_cell.angle_alpha   90.00
_cell.angle_beta   90.00
_cell.angle_gamma   90.00
#
_symmetry.space_group_name_H-M   'P 1'
#
loop_
_entity.id
_entity.type
_entity.pdbx_description
1 polymer ?
#
loop_
_entity_poly.entity_id
_entity_poly.type
_entity_poly.pdbx_seq_one_letter_code
_entity_poly.pdbx_strand_id
1 'polypeptide(L)'
;MVLGELGGRIARAIQQMSNATIVDESVLNECLREITRALLQADVRFELVSDMQTNIKNVVNLDRLAAGHNKRNIIQQAIFNELCKMLDTGKPSFMPKKGKTSVVMFVGLQGSGKTTTCTKYAHYYQKRGWKPALVCADTFRAGAFDQLKQNAAKAKIPFYGSYVESDPVQIAVEGVARFKEENCDLIIVDTSGRHKQEAALFEEMRQVSEATNPDLAIFVMDGSIGQAAYDQAQAFKQSVAVGAVIVTKMDGHAKGGGALSAVAATKSPLIFIGTGEHMHEFEVFNVKPFVKRLLGMGDLSGFIDRIQDDIPMDQQAEQKLLEGNFTLRIMYEQYQSKLKMGPLGQCRVDAKRPGKGKPSKCRVDAKRPGKGKPSKELDDNDPKHMDSRVMRIARGSGRQVAEVIEMLDEYKRWANFWRSKMKELLKIPKKGGMSSLSCYMNAQNMSKVLPPQMMKQIGGMYGLQNLMKQIGSSLGKSGVAAVKLALARGASVVAVDQNENLDPLEKDPLFSKHNNVKTILGHFDERLLRDADRVVVSPGVPLETNGLSSLLQSGKGVMSELDFAAEVLPSFTKILAVTGTNGKSTVATFAGQVAVVEVSSYQLEIPPKHFFPSVAVILNLTPDHLERHKTMENYALTKCRILSHMSGRKMGVLPLGNQHLNDAMRSSANDLNLAWIGAFPGINLEAKVASFRIPGVERVSELQLGAMKTIGMHNYHNAAVAALSVIGLDIAIDAEAISSTIGKLEVPPHRMQIGMAIQKTLSANGLSIPCIRATNLVDAVKQARSMTSYGDAIVLSPGCASFDEFISFEHRGRAFQELARLSE
;
A
#
# COMPACT_ATOMS: atom_id res chain seq x y z
N MET A 1 2.03 -9.02 8.98
CA MET A 1 3.49 -9.13 8.79
C MET A 1 3.78 -10.42 8.06
N VAL A 2 4.54 -10.36 6.98
CA VAL A 2 4.74 -11.49 6.06
C VAL A 2 5.66 -12.57 6.61
N LEU A 3 6.59 -12.19 7.50
CA LEU A 3 7.29 -13.15 8.35
C LEU A 3 6.33 -14.00 9.20
N GLY A 4 5.11 -13.52 9.46
CA GLY A 4 4.08 -14.27 10.16
C GLY A 4 3.48 -15.41 9.32
N GLU A 5 3.44 -15.30 7.99
CA GLU A 5 2.90 -16.38 7.15
C GLU A 5 3.93 -17.50 6.94
N LEU A 6 5.17 -17.14 6.57
CA LEU A 6 6.29 -18.09 6.48
C LEU A 6 6.52 -18.75 7.84
N GLY A 7 6.62 -17.94 8.89
CA GLY A 7 6.77 -18.40 10.25
C GLY A 7 5.63 -19.29 10.72
N GLY A 8 4.38 -18.92 10.40
CA GLY A 8 3.20 -19.69 10.73
C GLY A 8 3.10 -21.03 9.99
N ARG A 9 3.64 -21.15 8.77
CA ARG A 9 3.76 -22.44 8.05
C ARG A 9 4.83 -23.32 8.69
N ILE A 10 6.01 -22.78 8.97
CA ILE A 10 7.09 -23.54 9.62
C ILE A 10 6.69 -23.97 11.03
N ALA A 11 6.06 -23.09 11.81
CA ALA A 11 5.57 -23.39 13.15
C ALA A 11 4.49 -24.48 13.12
N ARG A 12 3.60 -24.48 12.12
CA ARG A 12 2.61 -25.55 11.92
C ARG A 12 3.25 -26.89 11.59
N ALA A 13 4.25 -26.93 10.70
CA ALA A 13 4.99 -28.15 10.38
C ALA A 13 5.66 -28.75 11.63
N ILE A 14 6.33 -27.90 12.43
CA ILE A 14 6.95 -28.31 13.70
C ILE A 14 5.89 -28.78 14.71
N GLN A 15 4.73 -28.11 14.78
CA GLN A 15 3.64 -28.50 15.67
C GLN A 15 3.00 -29.82 15.27
N GLN A 16 2.79 -30.08 13.98
CA GLN A 16 2.29 -31.36 13.47
C GLN A 16 3.24 -32.51 13.82
N MET A 17 4.54 -32.32 13.59
CA MET A 17 5.57 -33.27 14.01
C MET A 17 5.56 -33.49 15.53
N SER A 18 5.36 -32.43 16.31
CA SER A 18 5.30 -32.52 17.78
C SER A 18 4.06 -33.25 18.28
N ASN A 19 2.96 -33.23 17.52
CA ASN A 19 1.71 -33.92 17.86
C ASN A 19 1.73 -35.41 17.46
N ALA A 20 2.64 -35.82 16.57
CA ALA A 20 2.78 -37.23 16.18
C ALA A 20 3.21 -38.11 17.37
N THR A 21 2.52 -39.24 17.55
CA THR A 21 2.74 -40.17 18.67
C THR A 21 4.12 -40.81 18.64
N ILE A 22 4.61 -41.16 17.45
CA ILE A 22 5.95 -41.67 17.20
C ILE A 22 6.59 -40.77 16.15
N VAL A 23 7.81 -40.31 16.42
CA VAL A 23 8.60 -39.51 15.46
C VAL A 23 9.59 -40.47 14.80
N ASP A 24 9.26 -40.90 13.58
CA ASP A 24 10.07 -41.75 12.71
C ASP A 24 10.67 -40.93 11.56
N GLU A 25 11.42 -41.59 10.68
CA GLU A 25 12.04 -40.93 9.53
C GLU A 25 10.99 -40.43 8.51
N SER A 26 9.82 -41.07 8.45
CA SER A 26 8.73 -40.66 7.56
C SER A 26 8.14 -39.31 7.98
N VAL A 27 7.84 -39.14 9.27
CA VAL A 27 7.33 -37.89 9.87
C VAL A 27 8.37 -36.77 9.77
N LEU A 28 9.66 -37.08 9.96
CA LEU A 28 10.74 -36.09 9.76
C LEU A 28 10.81 -35.62 8.31
N ASN A 29 10.74 -36.54 7.34
CA ASN A 29 10.77 -36.20 5.92
C ASN A 29 9.55 -35.38 5.50
N GLU A 30 8.37 -35.67 6.04
CA GLU A 30 7.15 -34.89 5.79
C GLU A 30 7.27 -33.46 6.34
N CYS A 31 7.72 -33.31 7.59
CA CYS A 31 8.00 -32.00 8.20
C CYS A 31 9.00 -31.18 7.38
N LEU A 32 10.11 -31.81 6.96
CA LEU A 32 11.11 -31.15 6.11
C LEU A 32 10.54 -30.76 4.74
N ARG A 33 9.67 -31.58 4.12
CA ARG A 33 9.00 -31.22 2.86
C ARG A 33 8.11 -30.00 3.02
N GLU A 34 7.35 -29.90 4.12
CA GLU A 34 6.51 -28.73 4.39
C GLU A 34 7.34 -27.46 4.58
N ILE A 35 8.42 -27.54 5.36
CA ILE A 35 9.35 -26.42 5.58
C ILE A 35 10.00 -26.00 4.26
N THR A 36 10.49 -26.95 3.45
CA THR A 36 11.05 -26.71 2.12
C THR A 36 10.04 -26.02 1.22
N ARG A 37 8.78 -26.48 1.20
CA ARG A 37 7.71 -25.86 0.41
C ARG A 37 7.45 -24.42 0.85
N ALA A 38 7.46 -24.16 2.16
CA ALA A 38 7.27 -22.82 2.70
C ALA A 38 8.43 -21.87 2.33
N LEU A 39 9.68 -22.35 2.41
CA LEU A 39 10.86 -21.56 2.04
C LEU A 39 10.91 -21.27 0.53
N LEU A 40 10.59 -22.25 -0.32
CA LEU A 40 10.52 -22.05 -1.77
C LEU A 40 9.40 -21.08 -2.16
N GLN A 41 8.23 -21.17 -1.52
CA GLN A 41 7.14 -20.20 -1.71
C GLN A 41 7.50 -18.78 -1.26
N ALA A 42 8.39 -18.68 -0.27
CA ALA A 42 8.94 -17.42 0.20
C ALA A 42 10.07 -16.88 -0.68
N ASP A 43 10.31 -17.50 -1.84
CA ASP A 43 11.32 -17.12 -2.83
C ASP A 43 12.77 -17.28 -2.33
N VAL A 44 13.02 -18.28 -1.48
CA VAL A 44 14.38 -18.74 -1.14
C VAL A 44 14.91 -19.64 -2.26
N ARG A 45 16.18 -19.46 -2.61
CA ARG A 45 16.86 -20.24 -3.65
C ARG A 45 16.90 -21.74 -3.32
N PHE A 46 16.62 -22.60 -4.30
CA PHE A 46 16.48 -24.06 -4.11
C PHE A 46 17.72 -24.72 -3.54
N GLU A 47 18.92 -24.35 -4.01
CA GLU A 47 20.19 -24.92 -3.56
C GLU A 47 20.37 -24.72 -2.04
N LEU A 48 20.02 -23.53 -1.52
CA LEU A 48 20.12 -23.24 -0.09
C LEU A 48 19.16 -24.09 0.75
N VAL A 49 17.96 -24.36 0.22
CA VAL A 49 16.96 -25.18 0.90
C VAL A 49 17.35 -26.66 0.85
N SER A 50 17.92 -27.12 -0.26
CA SER A 50 18.44 -28.48 -0.45
C SER A 50 19.62 -28.76 0.50
N ASP A 51 20.56 -27.81 0.62
CA ASP A 51 21.69 -27.90 1.53
C ASP A 51 21.22 -27.96 2.99
N MET A 52 20.26 -27.10 3.35
CA MET A 52 19.62 -27.10 4.68
C MET A 52 19.00 -28.48 4.99
N GLN A 53 18.25 -29.05 4.05
CA GLN A 53 17.61 -30.36 4.24
C GLN A 53 18.64 -31.48 4.44
N THR A 54 19.72 -31.47 3.65
CA THR A 54 20.80 -32.45 3.73
C THR A 54 21.54 -32.34 5.07
N ASN A 55 21.85 -31.12 5.49
CA ASN A 55 22.50 -30.86 6.77
C ASN A 55 21.65 -31.30 7.96
N ILE A 56 20.34 -31.01 7.95
CA ILE A 56 19.44 -31.45 9.01
C ILE A 56 19.37 -32.98 9.08
N LYS A 57 19.26 -33.67 7.94
CA LYS A 57 19.27 -35.15 7.91
C LYS A 57 20.55 -35.75 8.49
N ASN A 58 21.70 -35.14 8.16
CA ASN A 58 23.00 -35.58 8.69
C ASN A 58 23.10 -35.40 10.21
N VAL A 59 22.57 -34.29 10.75
CA VAL A 59 22.60 -33.98 12.20
C VAL A 59 21.62 -34.84 12.99
N VAL A 60 20.45 -35.12 12.42
CA VAL A 60 19.32 -35.78 13.13
C VAL A 60 19.44 -37.31 13.15
N ASN A 61 20.46 -37.89 12.50
CA ASN A 61 20.69 -39.33 12.32
C ASN A 61 20.09 -40.21 13.44
N LEU A 62 18.88 -40.73 13.18
CA LEU A 62 17.93 -41.18 14.21
C LEU A 62 18.42 -42.41 14.97
N ASP A 63 19.33 -43.18 14.35
CA ASP A 63 19.90 -44.42 14.89
C ASP A 63 20.93 -44.17 16.02
N ARG A 64 21.48 -42.95 16.11
CA ARG A 64 22.47 -42.55 17.13
C ARG A 64 21.87 -41.80 18.32
N LEU A 65 20.60 -41.40 18.25
CA LEU A 65 19.96 -40.61 19.30
C LEU A 65 19.52 -41.52 20.45
N ALA A 66 20.31 -41.52 21.52
CA ALA A 66 20.09 -42.34 22.72
C ALA A 66 18.65 -42.26 23.25
N ALA A 67 18.11 -43.43 23.65
CA ALA A 67 16.79 -43.60 24.22
C ALA A 67 16.67 -42.85 25.57
N GLY A 68 16.28 -41.59 25.53
CA GLY A 68 16.12 -40.75 26.73
C GLY A 68 16.09 -39.25 26.43
N HIS A 69 16.68 -38.81 25.32
CA HIS A 69 16.51 -37.43 24.88
C HIS A 69 15.18 -37.23 24.16
N ASN A 70 14.54 -36.09 24.42
CA ASN A 70 13.28 -35.69 23.81
C ASN A 70 13.52 -35.44 22.31
N LYS A 71 13.41 -36.50 21.48
CA LYS A 71 13.73 -36.50 20.03
C LYS A 71 13.16 -35.28 19.30
N ARG A 72 11.95 -34.85 19.70
CA ARG A 72 11.25 -33.65 19.20
C ARG A 72 12.07 -32.36 19.39
N ASN A 73 12.63 -32.14 20.57
CA ASN A 73 13.39 -30.94 20.88
C ASN A 73 14.71 -30.89 20.12
N ILE A 74 15.35 -32.05 19.88
CA ILE A 74 16.59 -32.14 19.11
C ILE A 74 16.33 -31.75 17.65
N ILE A 75 15.25 -32.28 17.05
CA ILE A 75 14.87 -31.94 15.67
C ILE A 75 14.54 -30.44 15.57
N GLN A 76 13.76 -29.90 16.52
CA GLN A 76 13.43 -28.48 16.54
C GLN A 76 14.68 -27.59 16.69
N GLN A 77 15.63 -27.98 17.53
CA GLN A 77 16.92 -27.29 17.67
C GLN A 77 17.78 -27.41 16.41
N ALA A 78 17.79 -28.56 15.74
CA ALA A 78 18.51 -28.75 14.48
C ALA A 78 17.95 -27.82 13.38
N ILE A 79 16.62 -27.76 13.23
CA ILE A 79 15.96 -26.83 12.30
C ILE A 79 16.28 -25.37 12.65
N PHE A 80 16.17 -25.00 13.94
CA PHE A 80 16.49 -23.64 14.39
C PHE A 80 17.94 -23.26 14.10
N ASN A 81 18.89 -24.15 14.41
CA ASN A 81 20.31 -23.92 14.20
C ASN A 81 20.65 -23.78 12.71
N GLU A 82 20.05 -24.62 11.85
CA GLU A 82 20.32 -24.53 10.41
C GLU A 82 19.73 -23.24 9.80
N LEU A 83 18.52 -22.83 10.22
CA LEU A 83 17.97 -21.53 9.83
C LEU A 83 18.82 -20.35 10.31
N CYS A 84 19.39 -20.44 11.52
CA CYS A 84 20.35 -19.44 12.00
C CYS A 84 21.63 -19.44 11.15
N LYS A 85 22.17 -20.62 10.81
CA LYS A 85 23.37 -20.77 10.00
C LYS A 85 23.22 -20.24 8.57
N MET A 86 22.01 -20.28 8.01
CA MET A 86 21.72 -19.64 6.70
C MET A 86 21.82 -18.12 6.75
N LEU A 87 21.56 -17.50 7.91
CA LEU A 87 21.58 -16.04 8.11
C LEU A 87 22.87 -15.53 8.76
N ASP A 88 23.57 -16.40 9.48
CA ASP A 88 24.81 -16.06 10.17
C ASP A 88 26.01 -16.30 9.25
N THR A 89 26.79 -15.25 9.02
CA THR A 89 27.99 -15.30 8.18
C THR A 89 29.26 -15.51 8.99
N GLY A 90 29.17 -15.55 10.33
CA GLY A 90 30.32 -15.65 11.23
C GLY A 90 31.24 -14.41 11.24
N LYS A 91 30.89 -13.37 10.47
CA LYS A 91 31.64 -12.11 10.41
C LYS A 91 31.08 -11.12 11.43
N PRO A 92 31.94 -10.44 12.21
CA PRO A 92 31.49 -9.39 13.11
C PRO A 92 30.89 -8.23 12.30
N SER A 93 29.78 -7.67 12.80
CA SER A 93 29.19 -6.46 12.22
C SER A 93 30.17 -5.30 12.37
N PHE A 94 30.36 -4.53 11.29
CA PHE A 94 31.10 -3.27 11.37
C PHE A 94 30.42 -2.33 12.35
N MET A 95 31.21 -1.66 13.18
CA MET A 95 30.74 -0.66 14.12
C MET A 95 31.65 0.57 13.98
N PRO A 96 31.09 1.77 13.74
CA PRO A 96 31.91 2.99 13.65
C PRO A 96 32.67 3.22 14.96
N LYS A 97 33.80 3.95 14.91
CA LYS A 97 34.67 4.28 16.08
C LYS A 97 34.63 5.79 16.42
N LYS A 98 34.32 6.15 17.67
CA LYS A 98 34.08 7.56 18.05
C LYS A 98 35.40 8.31 17.96
N GLY A 99 35.39 9.51 17.37
CA GLY A 99 36.61 10.30 17.15
C GLY A 99 37.46 9.87 15.94
N LYS A 100 37.07 8.84 15.19
CA LYS A 100 37.65 8.53 13.87
C LYS A 100 36.54 8.58 12.83
N THR A 101 36.68 9.46 11.84
CA THR A 101 35.75 9.53 10.72
C THR A 101 35.66 8.19 10.00
N SER A 102 34.46 7.62 9.99
CA SER A 102 34.13 6.39 9.27
C SER A 102 33.29 6.73 8.05
N VAL A 103 33.69 6.28 6.86
CA VAL A 103 32.95 6.51 5.61
C VAL A 103 32.14 5.26 5.26
N VAL A 104 30.83 5.42 5.11
CA VAL A 104 29.90 4.33 4.79
C VAL A 104 29.20 4.62 3.48
N MET A 105 29.37 3.73 2.50
CA MET A 105 28.77 3.87 1.17
C MET A 105 27.54 2.96 1.04
N PHE A 106 26.42 3.52 0.59
CA PHE A 106 25.17 2.79 0.40
C PHE A 106 24.96 2.46 -1.07
N VAL A 107 24.86 1.17 -1.39
CA VAL A 107 24.67 0.66 -2.75
C VAL A 107 23.42 -0.21 -2.85
N GLY A 108 22.87 -0.37 -4.05
CA GLY A 108 21.72 -1.24 -4.28
C GLY A 108 20.79 -0.74 -5.37
N LEU A 109 19.78 -1.54 -5.70
CA LEU A 109 18.90 -1.28 -6.83
C LEU A 109 18.05 0.00 -6.70
N GLN A 110 17.53 0.46 -7.83
CA GLN A 110 16.52 1.51 -7.86
C GLN A 110 15.30 1.13 -7.03
N GLY A 111 14.81 2.05 -6.20
CA GLY A 111 13.62 1.82 -5.39
C GLY A 111 13.81 0.88 -4.19
N SER A 112 15.04 0.42 -3.89
CA SER A 112 15.31 -0.41 -2.70
C SER A 112 15.26 0.34 -1.37
N GLY A 113 15.07 1.66 -1.38
CA GLY A 113 14.96 2.48 -0.18
C GLY A 113 16.28 3.04 0.35
N LYS A 114 17.35 3.09 -0.47
CA LYS A 114 18.68 3.66 -0.11
C LYS A 114 18.61 5.02 0.57
N THR A 115 18.15 6.07 -0.11
CA THR A 115 18.09 7.44 0.44
C THR A 115 17.37 7.51 1.78
N THR A 116 16.25 6.81 1.93
CA THR A 116 15.50 6.75 3.20
C THR A 116 16.29 6.02 4.28
N THR A 117 16.96 4.93 3.92
CA THR A 117 17.76 4.11 4.82
C THR A 117 19.03 4.85 5.25
N CYS A 118 19.66 5.63 4.37
CA CYS A 118 20.78 6.52 4.69
C CYS A 118 20.39 7.46 5.83
N THR A 119 19.24 8.13 5.74
CA THR A 119 18.78 9.03 6.80
C THR A 119 18.39 8.29 8.09
N LYS A 120 17.74 7.12 7.99
CA LYS A 120 17.41 6.27 9.16
C LYS A 120 18.66 5.79 9.90
N TYR A 121 19.66 5.34 9.15
CA TYR A 121 20.94 4.90 9.66
C TYR A 121 21.67 6.06 10.36
N ALA A 122 21.71 7.24 9.71
CA ALA A 122 22.26 8.45 10.31
C ALA A 122 21.55 8.81 11.63
N HIS A 123 20.21 8.85 11.64
CA HIS A 123 19.40 9.15 12.81
C HIS A 123 19.60 8.15 13.96
N TYR A 124 19.72 6.87 13.63
CA TYR A 124 19.98 5.80 14.61
C TYR A 124 21.31 6.00 15.35
N TYR A 125 22.38 6.40 14.64
CA TYR A 125 23.67 6.69 15.27
C TYR A 125 23.68 8.06 15.97
N GLN A 126 22.97 9.06 15.44
CA GLN A 126 22.82 10.37 16.08
C GLN A 126 22.25 10.23 17.51
N LYS A 127 21.20 9.41 17.68
CA LYS A 127 20.61 9.10 19.00
C LYS A 127 21.61 8.48 20.00
N ARG A 128 22.64 7.79 19.52
CA ARG A 128 23.69 7.15 20.33
C ARG A 128 24.92 8.05 20.54
N GLY A 129 24.78 9.34 20.22
CA GLY A 129 25.81 10.36 20.43
C GLY A 129 26.95 10.29 19.43
N TRP A 130 26.66 9.95 18.18
CA TRP A 130 27.57 10.11 17.04
C TRP A 130 27.25 11.40 16.27
N LYS A 131 28.23 11.91 15.51
CA LYS A 131 28.02 13.02 14.57
C LYS A 131 27.93 12.51 13.12
N PRO A 132 26.73 12.12 12.63
CA PRO A 132 26.56 11.68 11.27
C PRO A 132 26.41 12.85 10.29
N ALA A 133 26.82 12.64 9.04
CA ALA A 133 26.57 13.54 7.91
C ALA A 133 26.20 12.73 6.66
N LEU A 134 25.40 13.32 5.78
CA LEU A 134 24.87 12.68 4.57
C LEU A 134 25.44 13.34 3.30
N VAL A 135 25.92 12.55 2.36
CA VAL A 135 26.38 13.01 1.05
C VAL A 135 25.49 12.38 -0.02
N CYS A 136 24.85 13.21 -0.85
CA CYS A 136 24.01 12.75 -1.96
C CYS A 136 24.84 12.68 -3.24
N ALA A 137 25.27 11.48 -3.62
CA ALA A 137 25.95 11.18 -4.88
C ALA A 137 25.00 10.53 -5.91
N ASP A 138 23.68 10.69 -5.76
CA ASP A 138 22.67 10.28 -6.74
C ASP A 138 22.37 11.46 -7.69
N THR A 139 23.20 11.63 -8.72
CA THR A 139 23.07 12.70 -9.73
C THR A 139 22.08 12.35 -10.84
N PHE A 140 21.66 11.09 -10.94
CA PHE A 140 20.84 10.62 -12.07
C PHE A 140 19.34 10.78 -11.83
N ARG A 141 18.88 10.55 -10.59
CA ARG A 141 17.45 10.62 -10.28
C ARG A 141 17.03 12.05 -9.97
N ALA A 142 16.09 12.58 -10.77
CA ALA A 142 15.53 13.90 -10.54
C ALA A 142 14.91 14.01 -9.13
N GLY A 143 15.32 15.04 -8.37
CA GLY A 143 14.85 15.29 -7.01
C GLY A 143 15.45 14.37 -5.93
N ALA A 144 16.48 13.56 -6.25
CA ALA A 144 17.16 12.73 -5.25
C ALA A 144 17.81 13.58 -4.15
N PHE A 145 18.51 14.66 -4.53
CA PHE A 145 19.10 15.59 -3.57
C PHE A 145 18.03 16.28 -2.73
N ASP A 146 16.91 16.71 -3.32
CA ASP A 146 15.80 17.32 -2.58
C ASP A 146 15.16 16.33 -1.58
N GLN A 147 15.01 15.06 -1.97
CA GLN A 147 14.52 14.01 -1.08
C GLN A 147 15.46 13.82 0.12
N LEU A 148 16.76 13.68 -0.13
CA LEU A 148 17.76 13.52 0.94
C LEU A 148 17.79 14.76 1.84
N LYS A 149 17.76 15.96 1.26
CA LYS A 149 17.72 17.25 1.96
C LYS A 149 16.51 17.37 2.89
N GLN A 150 15.31 17.02 2.41
CA GLN A 150 14.11 17.06 3.24
C GLN A 150 14.18 16.07 4.41
N ASN A 151 14.71 14.87 4.17
CA ASN A 151 14.86 13.86 5.21
C ASN A 151 15.93 14.25 6.25
N ALA A 152 17.06 14.75 5.79
CA ALA A 152 18.16 15.24 6.62
C ALA A 152 17.73 16.42 7.49
N ALA A 153 17.00 17.38 6.90
CA ALA A 153 16.45 18.53 7.63
C ALA A 153 15.47 18.10 8.74
N LYS A 154 14.61 17.12 8.47
CA LYS A 154 13.67 16.55 9.47
C LYS A 154 14.41 15.91 10.65
N ALA A 155 15.53 15.24 10.41
CA ALA A 155 16.36 14.63 11.45
C ALA A 155 17.44 15.56 12.03
N LYS A 156 17.57 16.79 11.52
CA LYS A 156 18.63 17.75 11.91
C LYS A 156 20.03 17.17 11.72
N ILE A 157 20.26 16.55 10.55
CA ILE A 157 21.54 15.93 10.17
C ILE A 157 22.16 16.78 9.07
N PRO A 158 23.46 17.14 9.15
CA PRO A 158 24.17 17.81 8.07
C PRO A 158 24.12 17.02 6.76
N PHE A 159 23.96 17.71 5.64
CA PHE A 159 23.89 17.10 4.32
C PHE A 159 24.67 17.89 3.27
N TYR A 160 25.21 17.19 2.27
CA TYR A 160 25.93 17.73 1.12
C TYR A 160 25.41 17.14 -0.18
N GLY A 161 25.45 17.93 -1.24
CA GLY A 161 25.08 17.54 -2.61
C GLY A 161 25.03 18.77 -3.51
N SER A 162 24.95 18.54 -4.82
CA SER A 162 24.95 19.60 -5.83
C SER A 162 23.73 19.50 -6.75
N TYR A 163 23.21 20.65 -7.19
CA TYR A 163 22.19 20.72 -8.24
C TYR A 163 22.79 20.90 -9.64
N VAL A 164 24.07 21.28 -9.72
CA VAL A 164 24.74 21.67 -10.97
C VAL A 164 25.74 20.60 -11.39
N GLU A 165 26.42 19.99 -10.41
CA GLU A 165 27.41 18.96 -10.69
C GLU A 165 26.72 17.65 -11.06
N SER A 166 27.19 17.05 -12.15
CA SER A 166 26.64 15.83 -12.73
C SER A 166 27.48 14.59 -12.42
N ASP A 167 28.76 14.79 -12.07
CA ASP A 167 29.69 13.73 -11.72
C ASP A 167 29.50 13.28 -10.24
N PRO A 168 29.03 12.04 -9.98
CA PRO A 168 28.85 11.56 -8.62
C PRO A 168 30.16 11.34 -7.87
N VAL A 169 31.29 11.12 -8.56
CA VAL A 169 32.60 10.92 -7.95
C VAL A 169 33.06 12.22 -7.29
N GLN A 170 32.97 13.34 -8.00
CA GLN A 170 33.34 14.66 -7.48
C GLN A 170 32.49 15.04 -6.27
N ILE A 171 31.17 14.89 -6.35
CA ILE A 171 30.26 15.21 -5.23
C ILE A 171 30.58 14.35 -4.00
N ALA A 172 30.89 13.07 -4.21
CA ALA A 172 31.23 12.17 -3.12
C ALA A 172 32.56 12.55 -2.44
N VAL A 173 33.60 12.87 -3.24
CA VAL A 173 34.92 13.27 -2.73
C VAL A 173 34.83 14.60 -1.97
N GLU A 174 34.19 15.61 -2.55
CA GLU A 174 34.03 16.92 -1.92
C GLU A 174 33.20 16.83 -0.63
N GLY A 175 32.10 16.08 -0.65
CA GLY A 175 31.25 15.89 0.52
C GLY A 175 31.97 15.17 1.65
N VAL A 176 32.75 14.13 1.33
CA VAL A 176 33.57 13.42 2.31
C VAL A 176 34.69 14.31 2.87
N ALA A 177 35.37 15.10 2.02
CA ALA A 177 36.40 16.03 2.46
C ALA A 177 35.86 17.09 3.41
N ARG A 178 34.74 17.74 3.03
CA ARG A 178 34.06 18.73 3.86
C ARG A 178 33.66 18.19 5.23
N PHE A 179 33.04 17.01 5.28
CA PHE A 179 32.60 16.47 6.57
C PHE A 179 33.73 15.90 7.42
N LYS A 180 34.88 15.56 6.82
CA LYS A 180 36.12 15.31 7.55
C LYS A 180 36.63 16.58 8.24
N GLU A 181 36.60 17.72 7.57
CA GLU A 181 36.96 19.02 8.15
C GLU A 181 36.00 19.46 9.27
N GLU A 182 34.69 19.20 9.10
CA GLU A 182 33.66 19.47 10.11
C GLU A 182 33.71 18.48 11.31
N ASN A 183 34.71 17.58 11.37
CA ASN A 183 34.88 16.57 12.42
C ASN A 183 33.64 15.68 12.64
N CYS A 184 33.02 15.25 11.53
CA CYS A 184 31.95 14.25 11.58
C CYS A 184 32.55 12.86 11.81
N ASP A 185 31.95 12.09 12.73
CA ASP A 185 32.41 10.74 13.06
C ASP A 185 31.94 9.71 12.02
N LEU A 186 30.81 9.97 11.35
CA LEU A 186 30.16 9.05 10.43
C LEU A 186 29.70 9.80 9.17
N ILE A 187 30.30 9.50 8.03
CA ILE A 187 29.91 10.08 6.75
C ILE A 187 29.22 9.00 5.93
N ILE A 188 28.00 9.27 5.48
CA ILE A 188 27.18 8.32 4.74
C ILE A 188 27.00 8.84 3.31
N VAL A 189 27.46 8.07 2.33
CA VAL A 189 27.36 8.38 0.91
C VAL A 189 26.18 7.61 0.30
N ASP A 190 25.15 8.34 -0.15
CA ASP A 190 23.99 7.80 -0.86
C ASP A 190 24.28 7.79 -2.36
N THR A 191 24.45 6.61 -2.95
CA THR A 191 24.71 6.48 -4.40
C THR A 191 23.42 6.26 -5.19
N SER A 192 23.50 6.45 -6.51
CA SER A 192 22.40 6.15 -7.42
C SER A 192 21.99 4.67 -7.37
N GLY A 193 20.72 4.39 -7.63
CA GLY A 193 20.22 3.02 -7.75
C GLY A 193 19.81 2.69 -9.15
N ARG A 194 20.43 1.70 -9.80
CA ARG A 194 19.97 1.20 -11.10
C ARG A 194 20.03 -0.31 -11.22
N HIS A 195 19.57 -0.82 -12.36
CA HIS A 195 19.40 -2.23 -12.65
C HIS A 195 20.73 -2.89 -13.11
N LYS A 196 20.86 -4.20 -12.93
CA LYS A 196 22.06 -4.99 -13.28
C LYS A 196 22.58 -4.85 -14.72
N GLN A 197 21.74 -4.40 -15.65
CA GLN A 197 22.02 -4.49 -17.08
C GLN A 197 22.87 -3.32 -17.60
N GLU A 198 23.24 -2.36 -16.73
CA GLU A 198 24.10 -1.22 -17.09
C GLU A 198 25.52 -1.45 -16.57
N ALA A 199 26.41 -1.98 -17.42
CA ALA A 199 27.83 -2.14 -17.10
C ALA A 199 28.52 -0.81 -16.74
N ALA A 200 28.09 0.28 -17.37
CA ALA A 200 28.57 1.64 -17.09
C ALA A 200 28.30 2.10 -15.65
N LEU A 201 27.21 1.64 -15.03
CA LEU A 201 26.89 2.00 -13.65
C LEU A 201 27.80 1.30 -12.64
N PHE A 202 28.07 0.01 -12.86
CA PHE A 202 28.95 -0.72 -11.96
C PHE A 202 30.35 -0.13 -11.97
N GLU A 203 30.79 0.40 -13.12
CA GLU A 203 32.03 1.14 -13.24
C GLU A 203 31.98 2.48 -12.49
N GLU A 204 30.92 3.28 -12.66
CA GLU A 204 30.71 4.52 -11.89
C GLU A 204 30.73 4.26 -10.37
N MET A 205 30.00 3.24 -9.92
CA MET A 205 29.95 2.86 -8.51
C MET A 205 31.32 2.39 -8.00
N ARG A 206 32.09 1.69 -8.83
CA ARG A 206 33.46 1.30 -8.51
C ARG A 206 34.37 2.52 -8.39
N GLN A 207 34.27 3.48 -9.31
CA GLN A 207 35.01 4.74 -9.26
C GLN A 207 34.69 5.55 -8.00
N VAL A 208 33.41 5.66 -7.63
CA VAL A 208 32.99 6.31 -6.37
C VAL A 208 33.58 5.57 -5.16
N SER A 209 33.57 4.24 -5.16
CA SER A 209 34.15 3.44 -4.06
C SER A 209 35.68 3.59 -3.98
N GLU A 210 36.38 3.62 -5.11
CA GLU A 210 37.83 3.80 -5.15
C GLU A 210 38.24 5.22 -4.72
N ALA A 211 37.49 6.25 -5.13
CA ALA A 211 37.76 7.64 -4.80
C ALA A 211 37.45 7.98 -3.34
N THR A 212 36.38 7.41 -2.77
CA THR A 212 35.98 7.69 -1.39
C THR A 212 36.61 6.76 -0.35
N ASN A 213 37.13 5.60 -0.79
CA ASN A 213 37.71 4.54 0.03
C ASN A 213 36.87 4.23 1.29
N PRO A 214 35.61 3.76 1.14
CA PRO A 214 34.69 3.59 2.26
C PRO A 214 35.15 2.46 3.21
N ASP A 215 35.06 2.69 4.51
CA ASP A 215 35.32 1.67 5.54
C ASP A 215 34.28 0.54 5.49
N LEU A 216 33.06 0.85 5.03
CA LEU A 216 31.97 -0.10 4.86
C LEU A 216 31.10 0.24 3.66
N ALA A 217 30.94 -0.71 2.74
CA ALA A 217 29.89 -0.67 1.74
C ALA A 217 28.67 -1.49 2.20
N ILE A 218 27.50 -0.86 2.24
CA ILE A 218 26.23 -1.47 2.64
C ILE A 218 25.36 -1.70 1.41
N PHE A 219 24.98 -2.95 1.16
CA PHE A 219 24.00 -3.28 0.14
C PHE A 219 22.58 -3.20 0.70
N VAL A 220 21.78 -2.28 0.19
CA VAL A 220 20.37 -2.09 0.55
C VAL A 220 19.48 -2.78 -0.47
N MET A 221 18.67 -3.71 0.00
CA MET A 221 17.71 -4.45 -0.81
C MET A 221 16.29 -4.32 -0.29
N ASP A 222 15.33 -4.44 -1.21
CA ASP A 222 13.91 -4.52 -0.89
C ASP A 222 13.55 -5.97 -0.52
N GLY A 223 12.83 -6.14 0.60
CA GLY A 223 12.33 -7.44 1.05
C GLY A 223 11.32 -8.10 0.11
N SER A 224 10.75 -7.36 -0.85
CA SER A 224 9.87 -7.91 -1.89
C SER A 224 10.62 -8.58 -3.04
N ILE A 225 11.95 -8.39 -3.14
CA ILE A 225 12.76 -9.02 -4.18
C ILE A 225 12.80 -10.51 -3.88
N GLY A 226 12.22 -11.32 -4.77
CA GLY A 226 12.20 -12.77 -4.68
C GLY A 226 13.52 -13.40 -5.15
N GLN A 227 13.44 -14.41 -6.01
CA GLN A 227 14.58 -15.22 -6.45
C GLN A 227 15.73 -14.41 -7.09
N ALA A 228 15.43 -13.28 -7.72
CA ALA A 228 16.43 -12.40 -8.32
C ALA A 228 17.39 -11.76 -7.30
N ALA A 229 17.06 -11.79 -6.00
CA ALA A 229 17.86 -11.22 -4.93
C ALA A 229 19.29 -11.78 -4.89
N TYR A 230 19.45 -13.09 -5.09
CA TYR A 230 20.76 -13.74 -5.05
C TYR A 230 21.68 -13.18 -6.12
N ASP A 231 21.25 -13.22 -7.37
CA ASP A 231 22.09 -12.80 -8.49
C ASP A 231 22.40 -11.30 -8.38
N GLN A 232 21.49 -10.50 -7.81
CA GLN A 232 21.68 -9.06 -7.56
C GLN A 232 22.75 -8.82 -6.52
N ALA A 233 22.59 -9.43 -5.35
CA ALA A 233 23.60 -9.41 -4.30
C ALA A 233 24.97 -9.88 -4.81
N GLN A 234 25.02 -10.92 -5.64
CA GLN A 234 26.26 -11.43 -6.22
C GLN A 234 26.93 -10.42 -7.17
N ALA A 235 26.17 -9.78 -8.07
CA ALA A 235 26.71 -8.78 -8.98
C ALA A 235 27.30 -7.58 -8.20
N PHE A 236 26.57 -7.04 -7.22
CA PHE A 236 27.09 -5.95 -6.37
C PHE A 236 28.33 -6.36 -5.59
N LYS A 237 28.39 -7.61 -5.11
CA LYS A 237 29.56 -8.15 -4.39
C LYS A 237 30.80 -8.29 -5.29
N GLN A 238 30.61 -8.57 -6.58
CA GLN A 238 31.69 -8.68 -7.54
C GLN A 238 32.24 -7.31 -7.93
N SER A 239 31.40 -6.28 -8.00
CA SER A 239 31.81 -4.93 -8.38
C SER A 239 32.38 -4.10 -7.22
N VAL A 240 31.79 -4.21 -6.03
CA VAL A 240 32.20 -3.48 -4.82
C VAL A 240 32.31 -4.43 -3.64
N ALA A 241 33.25 -4.18 -2.74
CA ALA A 241 33.46 -4.95 -1.53
C ALA A 241 32.33 -4.74 -0.50
N VAL A 242 31.13 -5.28 -0.79
CA VAL A 242 29.96 -5.20 0.11
C VAL A 242 30.30 -5.86 1.44
N GLY A 243 30.28 -5.09 2.53
CA GLY A 243 30.62 -5.53 3.88
C GLY A 243 29.41 -5.81 4.76
N ALA A 244 28.23 -5.27 4.43
CA ALA A 244 26.99 -5.54 5.16
C ALA A 244 25.76 -5.42 4.26
N VAL A 245 24.63 -5.98 4.71
CA VAL A 245 23.34 -5.94 4.02
C VAL A 245 22.30 -5.28 4.92
N ILE A 246 21.39 -4.50 4.32
CA ILE A 246 20.18 -3.98 4.97
C ILE A 246 18.97 -4.37 4.12
N VAL A 247 17.92 -4.86 4.78
CA VAL A 247 16.66 -5.23 4.12
C VAL A 247 15.58 -4.24 4.50
N THR A 248 14.94 -3.63 3.50
CA THR A 248 13.89 -2.63 3.68
C THR A 248 12.51 -3.20 3.34
N LYS A 249 11.46 -2.42 3.61
CA LYS A 249 10.05 -2.74 3.29
C LYS A 249 9.55 -4.06 3.89
N MET A 250 10.06 -4.44 5.07
CA MET A 250 9.65 -5.67 5.76
C MET A 250 8.26 -5.57 6.42
N ASP A 251 7.66 -4.39 6.39
CA ASP A 251 6.26 -4.10 6.77
C ASP A 251 5.24 -4.45 5.68
N GLY A 252 5.66 -4.45 4.41
CA GLY A 252 4.81 -4.74 3.26
C GLY A 252 4.51 -6.23 3.05
N HIS A 253 4.10 -6.60 1.82
CA HIS A 253 3.87 -7.98 1.38
C HIS A 253 5.16 -8.77 1.04
N ALA A 254 6.31 -8.29 1.53
CA ALA A 254 7.64 -8.86 1.35
C ALA A 254 7.80 -10.27 1.95
N LYS A 255 8.01 -11.30 1.12
CA LYS A 255 8.11 -12.71 1.55
C LYS A 255 9.34 -13.03 2.42
N GLY A 256 10.33 -12.14 2.48
CA GLY A 256 11.49 -12.25 3.36
C GLY A 256 12.56 -13.26 2.92
N GLY A 257 12.28 -14.16 1.97
CA GLY A 257 13.26 -15.12 1.45
C GLY A 257 14.37 -14.49 0.59
N GLY A 258 14.14 -13.29 0.05
CA GLY A 258 15.18 -12.50 -0.61
C GLY A 258 16.35 -12.16 0.31
N ALA A 259 16.08 -11.87 1.59
CA ALA A 259 17.10 -11.53 2.57
C ALA A 259 18.09 -12.70 2.81
N LEU A 260 17.56 -13.92 2.96
CA LEU A 260 18.35 -15.15 3.08
C LEU A 260 19.26 -15.33 1.86
N SER A 261 18.69 -15.12 0.66
CA SER A 261 19.40 -15.26 -0.60
C SER A 261 20.51 -14.23 -0.78
N ALA A 262 20.31 -12.98 -0.33
CA ALA A 262 21.32 -11.94 -0.41
C ALA A 262 22.47 -12.13 0.59
N VAL A 263 22.18 -12.58 1.81
CA VAL A 263 23.22 -12.94 2.80
C VAL A 263 24.05 -14.10 2.27
N ALA A 264 23.40 -15.12 1.69
CA ALA A 264 24.08 -16.27 1.12
C ALA A 264 24.99 -15.91 -0.08
N ALA A 265 24.58 -14.94 -0.92
CA ALA A 265 25.34 -14.46 -2.07
C ALA A 265 26.50 -13.53 -1.68
N THR A 266 26.25 -12.54 -0.82
CA THR A 266 27.27 -11.55 -0.43
C THR A 266 28.30 -12.08 0.58
N LYS A 267 27.92 -13.11 1.35
CA LYS A 267 28.64 -13.59 2.55
C LYS A 267 28.93 -12.45 3.53
N SER A 268 27.99 -11.50 3.62
CA SER A 268 28.06 -10.32 4.47
C SER A 268 26.89 -10.31 5.46
N PRO A 269 27.09 -9.89 6.71
CA PRO A 269 26.05 -9.91 7.73
C PRO A 269 24.91 -8.93 7.40
N LEU A 270 23.68 -9.36 7.69
CA LEU A 270 22.52 -8.48 7.74
C LEU A 270 22.58 -7.68 9.05
N ILE A 271 22.61 -6.36 8.97
CA ILE A 271 22.86 -5.49 10.14
C ILE A 271 21.60 -4.74 10.62
N PHE A 272 20.69 -4.40 9.70
CA PHE A 272 19.45 -3.69 10.01
C PHE A 272 18.29 -4.18 9.17
N ILE A 273 17.08 -3.98 9.70
CA ILE A 273 15.82 -4.14 8.99
C ILE A 273 15.02 -2.84 9.05
N GLY A 274 14.54 -2.39 7.89
CA GLY A 274 13.53 -1.33 7.78
C GLY A 274 12.11 -1.89 7.83
N THR A 275 11.33 -1.47 8.83
CA THR A 275 9.97 -1.94 9.11
C THR A 275 8.89 -0.89 8.84
N GLY A 276 9.18 0.08 7.98
CA GLY A 276 8.23 1.11 7.57
C GLY A 276 8.93 2.33 6.97
N GLU A 277 8.22 3.45 6.86
CA GLU A 277 8.70 4.69 6.24
C GLU A 277 9.22 5.72 7.26
N HIS A 278 8.74 5.66 8.50
CA HIS A 278 9.09 6.64 9.52
C HIS A 278 10.51 6.44 10.06
N MET A 279 11.13 7.51 10.57
CA MET A 279 12.54 7.51 10.98
C MET A 279 12.87 6.55 12.13
N HIS A 280 11.88 6.19 12.94
CA HIS A 280 12.01 5.27 14.08
C HIS A 280 11.75 3.80 13.69
N GLU A 281 11.25 3.53 12.49
CA GLU A 281 10.99 2.18 11.98
C GLU A 281 12.25 1.62 11.32
N PHE A 282 13.28 1.45 12.14
CA PHE A 282 14.60 0.95 11.75
C PHE A 282 15.19 0.16 12.92
N GLU A 283 15.27 -1.16 12.76
CA GLU A 283 15.64 -2.09 13.84
C GLU A 283 16.99 -2.77 13.56
N VAL A 284 17.79 -2.99 14.60
CA VAL A 284 19.01 -3.80 14.52
C VAL A 284 18.62 -5.25 14.23
N PHE A 285 19.31 -5.87 13.28
CA PHE A 285 19.10 -7.28 12.98
C PHE A 285 19.93 -8.17 13.90
N ASN A 286 19.24 -9.05 14.61
CA ASN A 286 19.87 -10.12 15.37
C ASN A 286 19.30 -11.47 14.91
N VAL A 287 20.18 -12.36 14.44
CA VAL A 287 19.80 -13.65 13.83
C VAL A 287 18.92 -14.49 14.77
N LYS A 288 19.37 -14.71 16.01
CA LYS A 288 18.67 -15.57 16.99
C LYS A 288 17.27 -15.05 17.36
N PRO A 289 17.10 -13.79 17.81
CA PRO A 289 15.79 -13.15 17.98
C PRO A 289 14.87 -13.27 16.77
N PHE A 290 15.41 -13.03 15.58
CA PHE A 290 14.65 -13.05 14.34
C PHE A 290 14.11 -14.45 14.02
N VAL A 291 14.95 -15.48 14.09
CA VAL A 291 14.53 -16.87 13.83
C VAL A 291 13.57 -17.35 14.93
N LYS A 292 13.77 -16.98 16.21
CA LYS A 292 12.82 -17.31 17.28
C LYS A 292 11.44 -16.71 17.03
N ARG A 293 11.40 -15.46 16.58
CA ARG A 293 10.16 -14.77 16.19
C ARG A 293 9.51 -15.46 15.00
N LEU A 294 10.30 -15.86 14.00
CA LEU A 294 9.83 -16.61 12.83
C LEU A 294 9.20 -17.95 13.24
N LEU A 295 9.82 -18.70 14.16
CA LEU A 295 9.29 -19.98 14.63
C LEU A 295 8.14 -19.84 15.66
N GLY A 296 7.71 -18.63 16.00
CA GLY A 296 6.65 -18.40 17.00
C GLY A 296 7.07 -18.74 18.43
N MET A 297 8.38 -18.85 18.72
CA MET A 297 8.90 -19.26 20.03
C MET A 297 8.90 -18.14 21.09
N GLY A 298 8.37 -16.96 20.76
CA GLY A 298 8.30 -15.80 21.64
C GLY A 298 9.68 -15.17 21.87
N ASP A 299 9.73 -13.84 21.84
CA ASP A 299 10.96 -13.13 22.17
C ASP A 299 10.65 -11.93 23.08
N LEU A 300 11.01 -12.09 24.36
CA LEU A 300 10.92 -11.05 25.39
C LEU A 300 12.10 -10.08 25.31
N SER A 301 13.22 -10.46 24.67
CA SER A 301 14.47 -9.67 24.71
C SER A 301 14.34 -8.36 23.91
N GLY A 302 13.87 -8.41 22.67
CA GLY A 302 13.66 -7.22 21.85
C GLY A 302 12.52 -6.29 22.31
N PHE A 303 11.71 -6.69 23.30
CA PHE A 303 10.75 -5.80 23.98
C PHE A 303 11.43 -5.05 25.13
N ILE A 304 12.35 -5.71 25.85
CA ILE A 304 13.13 -5.12 26.94
C ILE A 304 14.08 -4.04 26.39
N ASP A 305 14.75 -4.30 25.28
CA ASP A 305 15.67 -3.34 24.66
C ASP A 305 14.95 -2.05 24.20
N ARG A 306 13.72 -2.16 23.67
CA ARG A 306 12.88 -1.00 23.30
C ARG A 306 12.46 -0.17 24.51
N ILE A 307 12.17 -0.81 25.63
CA ILE A 307 11.80 -0.14 26.88
C ILE A 307 13.00 0.65 27.44
N GLN A 308 14.22 0.11 27.30
CA GLN A 308 15.44 0.78 27.76
C GLN A 308 15.86 1.95 26.87
N ASP A 309 15.75 1.82 25.53
CA ASP A 309 16.19 2.86 24.59
C ASP A 309 15.28 4.11 24.57
N ASP A 310 13.98 3.97 24.89
CA ASP A 310 12.99 5.05 24.72
C ASP A 310 12.56 5.75 26.04
N ILE A 311 13.00 5.25 27.21
CA ILE A 311 12.66 5.87 28.51
C ILE A 311 13.93 6.41 29.20
N PRO A 312 14.18 7.73 29.17
CA PRO A 312 15.09 8.33 30.12
C PRO A 312 14.39 8.36 31.48
N MET A 313 14.67 7.38 32.35
CA MET A 313 14.15 7.38 33.73
C MET A 313 15.07 8.19 34.65
N ASP A 314 14.49 9.12 35.40
CA ASP A 314 15.16 9.74 36.54
C ASP A 314 15.40 8.67 37.62
N GLN A 315 16.64 8.55 38.12
CA GLN A 315 17.05 7.57 39.14
C GLN A 315 16.19 7.61 40.43
N GLN A 316 15.56 8.75 40.73
CA GLN A 316 14.67 8.92 41.89
C GLN A 316 13.29 8.26 41.71
N ALA A 317 12.77 8.14 40.49
CA ALA A 317 11.48 7.48 40.23
C ALA A 317 11.60 5.95 40.37
N GLU A 318 12.78 5.41 40.03
CA GLU A 318 13.10 3.98 40.13
C GLU A 318 13.19 3.53 41.60
N GLN A 319 13.85 4.32 42.46
CA GLN A 319 13.91 4.08 43.91
C GLN A 319 12.53 4.12 44.59
N LYS A 320 11.67 5.09 44.24
CA LYS A 320 10.30 5.18 44.79
C LYS A 320 9.39 4.03 44.34
N LEU A 321 9.62 3.50 43.12
CA LEU A 321 8.94 2.30 42.64
C LEU A 321 9.37 1.07 43.45
N LEU A 322 10.66 0.95 43.74
CA LEU A 322 11.25 -0.12 44.54
C LEU A 322 10.77 -0.09 46.01
N GLU A 323 10.47 1.08 46.55
CA GLU A 323 9.90 1.27 47.89
C GLU A 323 8.39 0.94 47.98
N GLY A 324 7.73 0.60 46.86
CA GLY A 324 6.34 0.13 46.83
C GLY A 324 5.27 1.22 46.89
N ASN A 325 5.65 2.50 46.77
CA ASN A 325 4.74 3.64 46.78
C ASN A 325 4.28 4.00 45.36
N PHE A 326 3.30 3.26 44.84
CA PHE A 326 2.68 3.55 43.54
C PHE A 326 1.64 4.66 43.66
N THR A 327 1.98 5.89 43.26
CA THR A 327 1.12 7.09 43.31
C THR A 327 0.40 7.36 41.98
N LEU A 328 -0.61 8.24 41.98
CA LEU A 328 -1.28 8.71 40.75
C LEU A 328 -0.32 9.45 39.81
N ARG A 329 0.69 10.15 40.34
CA ARG A 329 1.76 10.77 39.54
C ARG A 329 2.51 9.73 38.71
N ILE A 330 2.90 8.62 39.34
CA ILE A 330 3.62 7.53 38.65
C ILE A 330 2.74 6.92 37.57
N MET A 331 1.45 6.69 37.84
CA MET A 331 0.50 6.23 36.83
C MET A 331 0.40 7.22 35.66
N TYR A 332 0.31 8.53 35.93
CA TYR A 332 0.27 9.58 34.92
C TYR A 332 1.54 9.63 34.07
N GLU A 333 2.73 9.56 34.68
CA GLU A 333 4.02 9.52 33.98
C GLU A 333 4.14 8.28 33.10
N GLN A 334 3.66 7.13 33.56
CA GLN A 334 3.59 5.89 32.78
C GLN A 334 2.61 6.00 31.61
N TYR A 335 1.46 6.65 31.80
CA TYR A 335 0.53 6.92 30.69
C TYR A 335 1.13 7.91 29.68
N GLN A 336 1.78 8.98 30.14
CA GLN A 336 2.47 9.91 29.26
C GLN A 336 3.61 9.23 28.48
N SER A 337 4.36 8.33 29.11
CA SER A 337 5.37 7.52 28.45
C SER A 337 4.74 6.59 27.40
N LYS A 338 3.63 5.92 27.74
CA LYS A 338 2.84 5.10 26.80
C LYS A 338 2.13 5.87 25.69
N LEU A 339 1.94 7.17 25.84
CA LEU A 339 1.41 8.06 24.79
C LEU A 339 2.51 8.64 23.91
N LYS A 340 3.73 8.79 24.44
CA LYS A 340 4.95 9.09 23.67
C LYS A 340 5.41 7.89 22.86
N MET A 341 5.23 6.69 23.40
CA MET A 341 5.26 5.46 22.62
C MET A 341 3.99 5.42 21.76
N GLY A 342 4.11 5.26 20.44
CA GLY A 342 2.93 5.09 19.57
C GLY A 342 2.11 3.83 19.93
N PRO A 343 1.04 3.51 19.17
CA PRO A 343 0.21 2.34 19.45
C PRO A 343 1.03 1.05 19.29
N LEU A 344 1.64 0.55 20.37
CA LEU A 344 2.34 -0.73 20.41
C LEU A 344 1.32 -1.86 20.37
N GLY A 345 0.82 -2.15 19.17
CA GLY A 345 -0.09 -3.27 18.91
C GLY A 345 0.53 -4.67 19.02
N GLN A 346 1.77 -4.83 19.49
CA GLN A 346 2.52 -6.08 19.30
C GLN A 346 3.07 -6.78 20.55
N CYS A 347 2.89 -6.25 21.76
CA CYS A 347 3.18 -7.01 22.98
C CYS A 347 1.93 -7.25 23.81
N ARG A 348 0.99 -7.99 23.23
CA ARG A 348 -0.10 -8.62 23.97
C ARG A 348 0.39 -9.98 24.47
N VAL A 349 1.20 -9.96 25.53
CA VAL A 349 1.44 -11.18 26.32
C VAL A 349 0.13 -11.43 27.05
N ASP A 350 -0.65 -12.38 26.55
CA ASP A 350 -1.83 -12.88 27.25
C ASP A 350 -1.39 -13.42 28.62
N ALA A 351 -1.50 -12.58 29.65
CA ALA A 351 -1.50 -13.03 31.02
C ALA A 351 -2.78 -13.86 31.21
N LYS A 352 -2.64 -15.18 31.02
CA LYS A 352 -3.67 -16.18 31.33
C LYS A 352 -4.23 -15.91 32.73
N ARG A 353 -5.47 -15.46 32.80
CA ARG A 353 -6.30 -15.47 34.01
C ARG A 353 -7.50 -16.38 33.75
N PRO A 354 -7.70 -17.46 34.52
CA PRO A 354 -8.93 -18.23 34.46
C PRO A 354 -10.02 -17.46 35.21
N GLY A 355 -11.03 -16.96 34.51
CA GLY A 355 -12.18 -16.30 35.14
C GLY A 355 -12.68 -15.07 34.38
N LYS A 356 -14.00 -15.06 34.15
CA LYS A 356 -14.78 -14.05 33.40
C LYS A 356 -14.41 -12.61 33.79
N GLY A 357 -13.82 -11.88 32.86
CA GLY A 357 -13.68 -10.43 32.89
C GLY A 357 -13.31 -9.94 31.50
N LYS A 358 -14.20 -9.21 30.83
CA LYS A 358 -13.87 -8.54 29.57
C LYS A 358 -12.69 -7.58 29.84
N PRO A 359 -11.67 -7.49 28.96
CA PRO A 359 -10.72 -6.40 29.04
C PRO A 359 -11.48 -5.10 28.76
N SER A 360 -11.59 -4.22 29.75
CA SER A 360 -12.09 -2.86 29.54
C SER A 360 -11.13 -2.17 28.58
N LYS A 361 -11.63 -1.73 27.42
CA LYS A 361 -10.91 -0.79 26.56
C LYS A 361 -11.00 0.59 27.22
N CYS A 362 -10.19 0.86 28.22
CA CYS A 362 -9.95 2.23 28.65
C CYS A 362 -9.01 2.89 27.65
N ARG A 363 -9.60 3.49 26.60
CA ARG A 363 -8.95 4.56 25.86
C ARG A 363 -8.98 5.80 26.74
N VAL A 364 -7.89 6.06 27.44
CA VAL A 364 -7.67 7.36 28.06
C VAL A 364 -7.31 8.33 26.94
N ASP A 365 -8.29 9.07 26.41
CA ASP A 365 -8.06 10.18 25.50
C ASP A 365 -7.24 11.26 26.22
N ALA A 366 -5.96 11.37 25.88
CA ALA A 366 -5.12 12.45 26.34
C ALA A 366 -5.33 13.73 25.51
N LYS A 367 -6.52 14.31 25.60
CA LYS A 367 -6.65 15.75 25.35
C LYS A 367 -6.00 16.46 26.54
N ARG A 368 -5.02 17.33 26.23
CA ARG A 368 -4.28 18.17 27.19
C ARG A 368 -5.18 18.62 28.36
N PRO A 369 -4.85 18.33 29.63
CA PRO A 369 -5.41 19.11 30.72
C PRO A 369 -4.92 20.55 30.57
N GLY A 370 -5.82 21.51 30.72
CA GLY A 370 -5.51 22.93 30.69
C GLY A 370 -4.32 23.25 31.58
N LYS A 371 -3.54 24.26 31.18
CA LYS A 371 -2.41 24.80 31.93
C LYS A 371 -2.81 25.08 33.38
N GLY A 372 -2.46 24.16 34.27
CA GLY A 372 -2.48 24.32 35.71
C GLY A 372 -1.48 23.34 36.28
N LYS A 373 -0.44 23.86 36.96
CA LYS A 373 0.51 23.00 37.70
C LYS A 373 -0.29 22.07 38.62
N PRO A 374 -0.13 20.74 38.57
CA PRO A 374 -0.69 19.91 39.62
C PRO A 374 0.27 19.93 40.81
N SER A 375 -0.24 20.58 41.86
CA SER A 375 0.24 20.70 43.22
C SER A 375 0.53 19.35 43.87
N LYS A 376 1.09 19.37 45.09
CA LYS A 376 1.40 18.24 46.00
C LYS A 376 0.29 17.16 46.15
N GLU A 377 -0.88 17.35 45.56
CA GLU A 377 -2.05 16.47 45.58
C GLU A 377 -1.91 15.19 44.76
N LEU A 378 -1.04 15.14 43.72
CA LEU A 378 -0.80 13.90 42.93
C LEU A 378 0.10 12.87 43.65
N ASP A 379 0.79 13.32 44.70
CA ASP A 379 1.70 12.54 45.53
C ASP A 379 1.02 12.06 46.83
N ASP A 380 -0.24 12.47 47.05
CA ASP A 380 -1.05 12.13 48.21
C ASP A 380 -1.68 10.74 48.04
N ASN A 381 -1.45 9.86 49.01
CA ASN A 381 -1.88 8.46 48.98
C ASN A 381 -3.12 8.19 49.82
N ASP A 382 -3.68 9.20 50.52
CA ASP A 382 -4.82 8.98 51.41
C ASP A 382 -6.16 8.93 50.63
N PRO A 383 -6.86 7.78 50.64
CA PRO A 383 -8.13 7.62 49.94
C PRO A 383 -9.22 8.59 50.41
N LYS A 384 -9.19 9.05 51.68
CA LYS A 384 -10.24 9.92 52.25
C LYS A 384 -10.26 11.32 51.66
N HIS A 385 -9.13 11.79 51.13
CA HIS A 385 -9.04 13.10 50.50
C HIS A 385 -9.46 13.10 49.02
N MET A 386 -9.69 11.92 48.44
CA MET A 386 -9.97 11.79 47.02
C MET A 386 -11.46 11.95 46.69
N ASP A 387 -12.35 11.47 47.56
CA ASP A 387 -13.82 11.49 47.35
C ASP A 387 -14.40 12.91 47.29
N SER A 388 -13.89 13.85 48.11
CA SER A 388 -14.31 15.25 48.07
C SER A 388 -13.77 16.01 46.84
N ARG A 389 -12.71 15.50 46.21
CA ARG A 389 -12.04 16.12 45.05
C ARG A 389 -12.60 15.66 43.71
N VAL A 390 -13.34 14.55 43.64
CA VAL A 390 -13.89 13.98 42.40
C VAL A 390 -14.77 14.97 41.65
N MET A 391 -15.69 15.64 42.35
CA MET A 391 -16.60 16.63 41.75
C MET A 391 -15.85 17.84 41.15
N ARG A 392 -14.78 18.30 41.82
CA ARG A 392 -13.93 19.40 41.34
C ARG A 392 -13.13 18.97 40.10
N ILE A 393 -12.57 17.77 40.10
CA ILE A 393 -11.78 17.22 39.00
C ILE A 393 -12.67 16.98 37.77
N ALA A 394 -13.86 16.41 37.95
CA ALA A 394 -14.84 16.20 36.87
C ALA A 394 -15.22 17.54 36.21
N ARG A 395 -15.56 18.56 37.02
CA ARG A 395 -15.87 19.91 36.52
C ARG A 395 -14.68 20.57 35.82
N GLY A 396 -13.47 20.47 36.39
CA GLY A 396 -12.26 21.09 35.84
C GLY A 396 -11.70 20.41 34.58
N SER A 397 -11.97 19.11 34.40
CA SER A 397 -11.53 18.32 33.24
C SER A 397 -12.60 18.19 32.15
N GLY A 398 -13.84 18.63 32.42
CA GLY A 398 -14.98 18.46 31.51
C GLY A 398 -15.46 17.01 31.37
N ARG A 399 -15.08 16.12 32.29
CA ARG A 399 -15.43 14.69 32.30
C ARG A 399 -16.60 14.41 33.23
N GLN A 400 -17.31 13.31 32.99
CA GLN A 400 -18.37 12.89 33.90
C GLN A 400 -17.78 12.35 35.20
N VAL A 401 -18.50 12.53 36.31
CA VAL A 401 -18.09 12.02 37.63
C VAL A 401 -17.87 10.50 37.60
N ALA A 402 -18.68 9.77 36.83
CA ALA A 402 -18.54 8.34 36.64
C ALA A 402 -17.19 7.93 36.01
N GLU A 403 -16.71 8.69 35.01
CA GLU A 403 -15.43 8.41 34.34
C GLU A 403 -14.24 8.65 35.29
N VAL A 404 -14.33 9.67 36.15
CA VAL A 404 -13.29 9.95 37.16
C VAL A 404 -13.25 8.85 38.22
N ILE A 405 -14.41 8.34 38.65
CA ILE A 405 -14.50 7.21 39.57
C ILE A 405 -13.93 5.93 38.93
N GLU A 406 -14.25 5.67 37.66
CA GLU A 406 -13.72 4.51 36.93
C GLU A 406 -12.19 4.55 36.82
N MET A 407 -11.61 5.71 36.51
CA MET A 407 -10.16 5.92 36.49
C MET A 407 -9.52 5.65 37.88
N LEU A 408 -10.15 6.12 38.96
CA LEU A 408 -9.65 5.90 40.32
C LEU A 408 -9.74 4.43 40.74
N ASP A 409 -10.77 3.71 40.29
CA ASP A 409 -10.89 2.26 40.51
C ASP A 409 -9.85 1.48 39.70
N GLU A 410 -9.53 1.92 38.47
CA GLU A 410 -8.41 1.36 37.71
C GLU A 410 -7.07 1.61 38.41
N TYR A 411 -6.85 2.81 38.95
CA TYR A 411 -5.67 3.11 39.77
C TYR A 411 -5.58 2.17 40.98
N LYS A 412 -6.66 1.99 41.74
CA LYS A 412 -6.68 1.06 42.90
C LYS A 412 -6.36 -0.39 42.47
N ARG A 413 -6.87 -0.85 41.33
CA ARG A 413 -6.56 -2.18 40.77
C ARG A 413 -5.09 -2.29 40.41
N TRP A 414 -4.53 -1.27 39.76
CA TRP A 414 -3.11 -1.23 39.39
C TRP A 414 -2.18 -1.15 40.60
N ALA A 415 -2.50 -0.31 41.58
CA ALA A 415 -1.75 -0.20 42.82
C ALA A 415 -1.76 -1.52 43.60
N ASN A 416 -2.91 -2.21 43.67
CA ASN A 416 -3.00 -3.53 44.30
C ASN A 416 -2.26 -4.62 43.52
N PHE A 417 -2.33 -4.61 42.19
CA PHE A 417 -1.55 -5.51 41.34
C PHE A 417 -0.05 -5.31 41.55
N TRP A 418 0.43 -4.07 41.55
CA TRP A 418 1.84 -3.76 41.80
C TRP A 418 2.30 -4.13 43.20
N ARG A 419 1.49 -3.84 44.24
CA ARG A 419 1.77 -4.31 45.61
C ARG A 419 1.84 -5.84 45.69
N SER A 420 0.97 -6.55 44.96
CA SER A 420 0.97 -8.01 44.90
C SER A 420 2.20 -8.55 44.18
N LYS A 421 2.56 -7.98 43.02
CA LYS A 421 3.71 -8.39 42.21
C LYS A 421 5.03 -8.07 42.89
N MET A 422 5.12 -6.97 43.62
CA MET A 422 6.27 -6.63 44.48
C MET A 422 6.37 -7.58 45.67
N LYS A 423 5.24 -7.93 46.31
CA LYS A 423 5.20 -9.00 47.33
C LYS A 423 5.61 -10.36 46.76
N GLU A 424 5.37 -10.64 45.48
CA GLU A 424 5.75 -11.87 44.79
C GLU A 424 7.23 -11.86 44.38
N LEU A 425 7.76 -10.73 43.90
CA LEU A 425 9.19 -10.51 43.65
C LEU A 425 10.03 -10.54 44.94
N LEU A 426 9.46 -10.08 46.07
CA LEU A 426 10.06 -10.15 47.41
C LEU A 426 9.85 -11.51 48.09
N LYS A 427 9.00 -12.40 47.54
CA LYS A 427 8.79 -13.76 48.01
C LYS A 427 9.40 -14.76 47.03
N ILE A 428 10.65 -15.12 47.26
CA ILE A 428 11.12 -16.47 46.91
C ILE A 428 10.72 -17.39 48.07
N PRO A 429 9.84 -18.38 47.86
CA PRO A 429 9.94 -19.60 48.64
C PRO A 429 9.85 -20.89 47.81
N LYS A 430 10.45 -21.92 48.42
CA LYS A 430 10.68 -23.29 47.97
C LYS A 430 9.40 -24.04 47.58
N LYS A 431 9.55 -24.89 46.54
CA LYS A 431 8.87 -26.18 46.24
C LYS A 431 7.33 -26.29 46.37
N GLY A 432 6.69 -26.74 45.27
CA GLY A 432 5.73 -27.85 45.32
C GLY A 432 4.30 -27.61 44.78
N GLY A 433 4.05 -28.08 43.55
CA GLY A 433 2.88 -28.89 43.11
C GLY A 433 1.46 -28.32 43.11
N MET A 434 0.78 -28.38 41.95
CA MET A 434 -0.64 -28.80 41.89
C MET A 434 -1.10 -29.24 40.49
N SER A 435 -1.90 -30.32 40.50
CA SER A 435 -2.68 -30.97 39.44
C SER A 435 -4.04 -30.27 39.21
N SER A 436 -4.51 -30.08 37.97
CA SER A 436 -5.43 -30.91 37.14
C SER A 436 -6.94 -30.57 37.26
N LEU A 437 -7.59 -30.56 36.07
CA LEU A 437 -9.03 -30.66 35.75
C LEU A 437 -9.93 -29.42 35.99
N SER A 438 -10.94 -29.09 35.17
CA SER A 438 -11.38 -29.56 33.84
C SER A 438 -12.35 -28.53 33.24
N CYS A 439 -12.56 -28.61 31.92
CA CYS A 439 -13.48 -27.83 31.11
C CYS A 439 -14.84 -28.53 31.02
N TYR A 440 -15.95 -27.77 31.06
CA TYR A 440 -17.27 -28.21 30.59
C TYR A 440 -17.92 -27.10 29.72
N MET A 441 -18.07 -27.42 28.42
CA MET A 441 -19.22 -27.26 27.48
C MET A 441 -20.35 -26.24 27.79
N ASN A 442 -21.14 -25.70 26.86
CA ASN A 442 -21.20 -25.59 25.39
C ASN A 442 -22.31 -24.58 25.01
N ALA A 443 -22.31 -24.16 23.74
CA ALA A 443 -23.48 -23.86 22.88
C ALA A 443 -24.59 -22.90 23.35
N GLN A 444 -24.46 -21.60 22.98
CA GLN A 444 -25.58 -20.70 22.64
C GLN A 444 -25.05 -19.52 21.81
N ASN A 445 -24.64 -19.81 20.57
CA ASN A 445 -24.39 -18.81 19.54
C ASN A 445 -25.49 -18.94 18.49
N MET A 446 -26.12 -17.83 18.09
CA MET A 446 -26.53 -17.49 16.71
C MET A 446 -27.67 -16.43 16.61
N SER A 447 -27.76 -15.43 17.51
CA SER A 447 -28.77 -14.37 17.35
C SER A 447 -28.38 -12.94 17.77
N LYS A 448 -27.10 -12.63 18.04
CA LYS A 448 -26.70 -11.31 18.59
C LYS A 448 -25.55 -10.62 17.84
N VAL A 449 -25.61 -10.59 16.51
CA VAL A 449 -24.68 -9.80 15.70
C VAL A 449 -25.44 -8.72 14.94
N LEU A 450 -25.81 -7.63 15.62
CA LEU A 450 -26.00 -6.28 15.05
C LEU A 450 -26.16 -5.24 16.20
N PRO A 451 -25.36 -4.14 16.26
CA PRO A 451 -25.38 -3.18 17.37
C PRO A 451 -26.57 -2.18 17.34
N PRO A 452 -27.28 -1.94 18.46
CA PRO A 452 -28.42 -1.01 18.57
C PRO A 452 -28.09 0.47 18.37
N GLN A 453 -26.81 0.86 18.45
CA GLN A 453 -26.37 2.26 18.32
C GLN A 453 -26.33 2.75 16.87
N MET A 454 -26.24 1.85 15.89
CA MET A 454 -26.36 2.22 14.46
C MET A 454 -27.78 2.70 14.12
N MET A 455 -28.81 2.24 14.83
CA MET A 455 -30.21 2.61 14.57
C MET A 455 -30.60 4.01 15.06
N LYS A 456 -29.90 4.55 16.06
CA LYS A 456 -30.20 5.89 16.61
C LYS A 456 -29.50 7.03 15.86
N GLN A 457 -28.38 6.75 15.19
CA GLN A 457 -27.59 7.76 14.49
C GLN A 457 -28.11 8.12 13.10
N ILE A 458 -29.13 7.42 12.62
CA ILE A 458 -29.63 7.53 11.25
C ILE A 458 -31.08 8.04 11.25
N GLY A 459 -31.48 8.80 12.27
CA GLY A 459 -32.83 9.37 12.38
C GLY A 459 -33.94 8.33 12.57
N GLY A 460 -33.61 7.17 13.16
CA GLY A 460 -34.49 5.99 13.15
C GLY A 460 -34.66 5.41 11.74
N MET A 461 -35.62 4.51 11.58
CA MET A 461 -35.82 3.76 10.33
C MET A 461 -36.06 4.65 9.09
N TYR A 462 -36.61 5.86 9.30
CA TYR A 462 -36.92 6.83 8.25
C TYR A 462 -35.71 7.59 7.71
N GLY A 463 -34.73 7.94 8.57
CA GLY A 463 -33.51 8.61 8.10
C GLY A 463 -32.52 7.64 7.47
N LEU A 464 -32.54 6.35 7.83
CA LEU A 464 -31.80 5.30 7.12
C LEU A 464 -32.39 5.09 5.72
N GLN A 465 -33.73 5.15 5.59
CA GLN A 465 -34.41 5.15 4.29
C GLN A 465 -34.03 6.35 3.42
N ASN A 466 -33.96 7.58 3.96
CA ASN A 466 -33.59 8.76 3.17
C ASN A 466 -32.09 8.83 2.83
N LEU A 467 -31.21 8.35 3.71
CA LEU A 467 -29.77 8.28 3.44
C LEU A 467 -29.44 7.15 2.44
N MET A 468 -30.17 6.03 2.50
CA MET A 468 -30.08 4.96 1.50
C MET A 468 -30.76 5.34 0.17
N LYS A 469 -31.75 6.24 0.15
CA LYS A 469 -32.29 6.83 -1.10
C LYS A 469 -31.31 7.75 -1.83
N GLN A 470 -30.41 8.43 -1.12
CA GLN A 470 -29.43 9.32 -1.76
C GLN A 470 -28.11 8.63 -2.14
N ILE A 471 -27.70 7.59 -1.41
CA ILE A 471 -26.57 6.72 -1.83
C ILE A 471 -27.06 5.61 -2.78
N GLY A 472 -28.37 5.39 -2.83
CA GLY A 472 -29.10 4.55 -3.76
C GLY A 472 -29.98 5.35 -4.70
N SER A 473 -29.37 6.15 -5.58
CA SER A 473 -30.05 6.65 -6.77
C SER A 473 -29.43 6.07 -8.05
N SER A 474 -30.21 5.15 -8.65
CA SER A 474 -30.29 4.81 -10.08
C SER A 474 -29.30 3.83 -10.69
N LEU A 475 -29.71 3.32 -11.87
CA LEU A 475 -29.05 2.55 -12.94
C LEU A 475 -27.60 2.97 -13.35
N GLY A 476 -26.88 3.71 -12.51
CA GLY A 476 -25.65 4.42 -12.84
C GLY A 476 -25.91 5.61 -13.77
N LYS A 477 -24.94 6.53 -13.85
CA LYS A 477 -25.04 7.70 -14.75
C LYS A 477 -25.23 7.31 -16.22
N SER A 478 -24.59 6.23 -16.66
CA SER A 478 -24.68 5.72 -18.01
C SER A 478 -26.03 5.05 -18.29
N GLY A 479 -26.57 4.27 -17.35
CA GLY A 479 -27.90 3.68 -17.50
C GLY A 479 -29.02 4.74 -17.49
N VAL A 480 -28.92 5.76 -16.64
CA VAL A 480 -29.82 6.93 -16.67
C VAL A 480 -29.75 7.67 -18.00
N ALA A 481 -28.55 7.83 -18.58
CA ALA A 481 -28.38 8.43 -19.90
C ALA A 481 -29.01 7.58 -21.02
N ALA A 482 -28.86 6.26 -20.95
CA ALA A 482 -29.52 5.34 -21.88
C ALA A 482 -31.05 5.42 -21.79
N VAL A 483 -31.62 5.48 -20.58
CA VAL A 483 -33.07 5.68 -20.37
C VAL A 483 -33.52 7.01 -21.00
N LYS A 484 -32.79 8.10 -20.79
CA LYS A 484 -33.10 9.41 -21.42
C LYS A 484 -33.07 9.32 -22.95
N LEU A 485 -32.06 8.67 -23.51
CA LEU A 485 -31.92 8.51 -24.95
C LEU A 485 -33.08 7.68 -25.55
N ALA A 486 -33.46 6.59 -24.88
CA ALA A 486 -34.59 5.75 -25.30
C ALA A 486 -35.91 6.52 -25.25
N LEU A 487 -36.17 7.29 -24.18
CA LEU A 487 -37.37 8.12 -24.06
C LEU A 487 -37.41 9.25 -25.10
N ALA A 488 -36.27 9.88 -25.39
CA ALA A 488 -36.17 10.89 -26.43
C ALA A 488 -36.52 10.34 -27.83
N ARG A 489 -36.32 9.03 -28.03
CA ARG A 489 -36.73 8.30 -29.24
C ARG A 489 -38.18 7.78 -29.17
N GLY A 490 -38.94 8.13 -28.13
CA GLY A 490 -40.33 7.72 -27.96
C GLY A 490 -40.53 6.29 -27.46
N ALA A 491 -39.47 5.61 -27.00
CA ALA A 491 -39.59 4.24 -26.51
C ALA A 491 -40.30 4.16 -25.14
N SER A 492 -40.96 3.03 -24.87
CA SER A 492 -41.36 2.65 -23.51
C SER A 492 -40.20 1.92 -22.85
N VAL A 493 -39.80 2.35 -21.66
CA VAL A 493 -38.58 1.89 -21.00
C VAL A 493 -38.92 1.17 -19.71
N VAL A 494 -38.43 -0.06 -19.56
CA VAL A 494 -38.41 -0.78 -18.29
C VAL A 494 -36.99 -0.80 -17.76
N ALA A 495 -36.74 -0.05 -16.69
CA ALA A 495 -35.46 0.05 -16.02
C ALA A 495 -35.38 -1.01 -14.91
N VAL A 496 -34.30 -1.80 -14.87
CA VAL A 496 -34.17 -2.91 -13.94
C VAL A 496 -32.87 -2.77 -13.14
N ASP A 497 -32.94 -2.91 -11.82
CA ASP A 497 -31.77 -2.87 -10.94
C ASP A 497 -31.94 -3.90 -9.81
N GLN A 498 -30.89 -4.64 -9.45
CA GLN A 498 -30.94 -5.65 -8.39
C GLN A 498 -30.97 -5.05 -6.98
N ASN A 499 -30.72 -3.76 -6.84
CA ASN A 499 -30.78 -3.08 -5.55
C ASN A 499 -32.21 -2.63 -5.23
N GLU A 500 -32.88 -3.37 -4.34
CA GLU A 500 -34.24 -3.10 -3.85
C GLU A 500 -34.37 -1.76 -3.11
N ASN A 501 -33.26 -1.18 -2.66
CA ASN A 501 -33.25 0.04 -1.85
C ASN A 501 -33.19 1.34 -2.68
N LEU A 502 -33.21 1.25 -4.01
CA LEU A 502 -33.19 2.43 -4.87
C LEU A 502 -34.55 3.12 -4.94
N ASP A 503 -34.54 4.42 -5.23
CA ASP A 503 -35.77 5.10 -5.66
C ASP A 503 -36.08 4.77 -7.14
N PRO A 504 -37.33 4.40 -7.46
CA PRO A 504 -37.78 4.24 -8.85
C PRO A 504 -37.54 5.51 -9.68
N LEU A 505 -37.08 5.35 -10.93
CA LEU A 505 -36.81 6.49 -11.83
C LEU A 505 -38.05 7.37 -12.03
N GLU A 506 -39.26 6.81 -11.96
CA GLU A 506 -40.52 7.53 -12.06
C GLU A 506 -40.68 8.63 -11.00
N LYS A 507 -39.98 8.51 -9.87
CA LYS A 507 -39.98 9.51 -8.79
C LYS A 507 -38.91 10.59 -8.97
N ASP A 508 -37.97 10.42 -9.89
CA ASP A 508 -36.94 11.41 -10.19
C ASP A 508 -37.58 12.57 -10.99
N PRO A 509 -37.40 13.84 -10.59
CA PRO A 509 -37.90 15.01 -11.32
C PRO A 509 -37.54 15.05 -12.82
N LEU A 510 -36.45 14.39 -13.23
CA LEU A 510 -36.03 14.26 -14.63
C LEU A 510 -36.96 13.35 -15.45
N PHE A 511 -37.62 12.39 -14.81
CA PHE A 511 -38.45 11.38 -15.46
C PHE A 511 -39.91 11.42 -15.02
N SER A 512 -40.25 12.15 -13.95
CA SER A 512 -41.61 12.25 -13.40
C SER A 512 -42.66 12.80 -14.37
N LYS A 513 -42.21 13.45 -15.46
CA LYS A 513 -43.06 13.93 -16.56
C LYS A 513 -43.24 12.92 -17.70
N HIS A 514 -42.56 11.77 -17.65
CA HIS A 514 -42.59 10.73 -18.66
C HIS A 514 -43.41 9.53 -18.17
N ASN A 515 -44.60 9.33 -18.74
CA ASN A 515 -45.49 8.21 -18.39
C ASN A 515 -45.00 6.85 -18.93
N ASN A 516 -43.92 6.84 -19.72
CA ASN A 516 -43.42 5.67 -20.45
C ASN A 516 -42.17 5.05 -19.80
N VAL A 517 -41.96 5.29 -18.50
CA VAL A 517 -40.86 4.69 -17.71
C VAL A 517 -41.45 3.84 -16.61
N LYS A 518 -40.94 2.62 -16.46
CA LYS A 518 -41.24 1.74 -15.34
C LYS A 518 -39.93 1.23 -14.72
N THR A 519 -39.80 1.27 -13.40
CA THR A 519 -38.63 0.73 -12.70
C THR A 519 -38.99 -0.55 -11.95
N ILE A 520 -38.15 -1.58 -12.08
CA ILE A 520 -38.22 -2.82 -11.32
C ILE A 520 -36.95 -2.94 -10.50
N LEU A 521 -37.09 -3.07 -9.19
CA LEU A 521 -35.99 -3.15 -8.25
C LEU A 521 -35.98 -4.53 -7.58
N GLY A 522 -34.78 -5.08 -7.37
CA GLY A 522 -34.60 -6.41 -6.81
C GLY A 522 -34.73 -7.53 -7.82
N HIS A 523 -35.35 -8.62 -7.39
CA HIS A 523 -35.58 -9.77 -8.25
C HIS A 523 -36.66 -9.44 -9.31
N PHE A 524 -36.37 -9.74 -10.57
CA PHE A 524 -37.31 -9.63 -11.68
C PHE A 524 -37.41 -10.96 -12.43
N ASP A 525 -38.51 -11.18 -13.15
CA ASP A 525 -38.69 -12.38 -13.99
C ASP A 525 -37.91 -12.22 -15.29
N GLU A 526 -37.02 -13.18 -15.60
CA GLU A 526 -36.21 -13.17 -16.84
C GLU A 526 -37.07 -13.16 -18.11
N ARG A 527 -38.35 -13.57 -18.05
CA ARG A 527 -39.31 -13.45 -19.16
C ARG A 527 -39.46 -12.00 -19.63
N LEU A 528 -39.33 -11.03 -18.72
CA LEU A 528 -39.34 -9.60 -19.06
C LEU A 528 -38.26 -9.22 -20.08
N LEU A 529 -37.06 -9.79 -19.94
CA LEU A 529 -35.95 -9.51 -20.87
C LEU A 529 -36.22 -10.13 -22.24
N ARG A 530 -36.96 -11.24 -22.29
CA ARG A 530 -37.36 -11.86 -23.54
C ARG A 530 -38.43 -11.03 -24.25
N ASP A 531 -39.34 -10.41 -23.53
CA ASP A 531 -40.44 -9.65 -24.15
C ASP A 531 -40.01 -8.25 -24.63
N ALA A 532 -38.80 -7.80 -24.27
CA ALA A 532 -38.25 -6.52 -24.71
C ALA A 532 -37.69 -6.55 -26.16
N ASP A 533 -37.96 -5.50 -26.94
CA ASP A 533 -37.42 -5.33 -28.31
C ASP A 533 -35.89 -5.12 -28.31
N ARG A 534 -35.38 -4.49 -27.25
CA ARG A 534 -33.98 -4.15 -27.03
C ARG A 534 -33.66 -4.27 -25.55
N VAL A 535 -32.48 -4.83 -25.25
CA VAL A 535 -31.95 -4.91 -23.88
C VAL A 535 -30.63 -4.16 -23.85
N VAL A 536 -30.61 -3.00 -23.19
CA VAL A 536 -29.39 -2.19 -23.02
C VAL A 536 -28.79 -2.51 -21.66
N VAL A 537 -27.56 -3.01 -21.66
CA VAL A 537 -26.87 -3.48 -20.46
C VAL A 537 -25.91 -2.39 -19.98
N SER A 538 -26.06 -1.93 -18.74
CA SER A 538 -25.14 -0.97 -18.12
C SER A 538 -23.76 -1.57 -17.81
N PRO A 539 -22.68 -0.76 -17.75
CA PRO A 539 -21.36 -1.21 -17.35
C PRO A 539 -21.38 -1.83 -15.97
N GLY A 540 -20.78 -3.01 -15.81
CA GLY A 540 -20.67 -3.68 -14.52
C GLY A 540 -21.73 -4.76 -14.27
N VAL A 541 -22.80 -4.87 -15.08
CA VAL A 541 -23.75 -5.99 -14.98
C VAL A 541 -23.10 -7.27 -15.52
N PRO A 542 -23.01 -8.38 -14.76
CA PRO A 542 -22.41 -9.62 -15.23
C PRO A 542 -23.32 -10.34 -16.25
N LEU A 543 -22.79 -10.67 -17.43
CA LEU A 543 -23.55 -11.36 -18.49
C LEU A 543 -23.97 -12.78 -18.10
N GLU A 544 -23.23 -13.42 -17.21
CA GLU A 544 -23.52 -14.78 -16.71
C GLU A 544 -24.73 -14.85 -15.79
N THR A 545 -25.31 -13.70 -15.42
CA THR A 545 -26.46 -13.61 -14.50
C THR A 545 -27.74 -13.21 -15.22
N ASN A 546 -28.89 -13.61 -14.66
CA ASN A 546 -30.24 -13.20 -15.08
C ASN A 546 -30.59 -13.52 -16.56
N GLY A 547 -30.14 -14.65 -17.09
CA GLY A 547 -30.49 -15.11 -18.44
C GLY A 547 -29.88 -14.32 -19.60
N LEU A 548 -29.03 -13.31 -19.34
CA LEU A 548 -28.44 -12.43 -20.37
C LEU A 548 -27.56 -13.19 -21.37
N SER A 549 -26.73 -14.13 -20.91
CA SER A 549 -25.94 -15.01 -21.79
C SER A 549 -26.82 -15.81 -22.77
N SER A 550 -27.95 -16.34 -22.31
CA SER A 550 -28.89 -17.10 -23.15
C SER A 550 -29.60 -16.19 -24.16
N LEU A 551 -29.97 -14.98 -23.73
CA LEU A 551 -30.56 -13.96 -24.61
C LEU A 551 -29.59 -13.50 -25.70
N LEU A 552 -28.32 -13.27 -25.36
CA LEU A 552 -27.27 -12.87 -26.30
C LEU A 552 -27.00 -13.96 -27.35
N GLN A 553 -27.06 -15.24 -26.95
CA GLN A 553 -26.96 -16.38 -27.87
C GLN A 553 -28.20 -16.56 -28.77
N SER A 554 -29.39 -16.17 -28.29
CA SER A 554 -30.63 -16.24 -29.07
C SER A 554 -30.76 -15.20 -30.19
N GLY A 555 -29.81 -14.26 -30.29
CA GLY A 555 -29.79 -13.20 -31.31
C GLY A 555 -30.75 -12.03 -31.03
N LYS A 556 -31.49 -12.04 -29.92
CA LYS A 556 -32.25 -10.87 -29.44
C LYS A 556 -31.31 -9.69 -29.16
N GLY A 557 -31.82 -8.46 -29.35
CA GLY A 557 -31.05 -7.20 -29.37
C GLY A 557 -30.48 -6.76 -28.03
N VAL A 558 -29.64 -7.58 -27.40
CA VAL A 558 -28.80 -7.22 -26.25
C VAL A 558 -27.63 -6.40 -26.76
N MET A 559 -27.43 -5.21 -26.20
CA MET A 559 -26.35 -4.29 -26.58
C MET A 559 -25.81 -3.57 -25.36
N SER A 560 -24.57 -3.07 -25.45
CA SER A 560 -24.05 -2.16 -24.43
C SER A 560 -24.67 -0.77 -24.62
N GLU A 561 -24.69 0.02 -23.56
CA GLU A 561 -25.13 1.41 -23.62
C GLU A 561 -24.26 2.28 -24.54
N LEU A 562 -23.01 1.87 -24.77
CA LEU A 562 -22.08 2.50 -25.68
C LEU A 562 -22.49 2.26 -27.15
N ASP A 563 -22.88 1.03 -27.47
CA ASP A 563 -23.37 0.65 -28.81
C ASP A 563 -24.75 1.28 -29.10
N PHE A 564 -25.61 1.36 -28.07
CA PHE A 564 -26.89 2.05 -28.14
C PHE A 564 -26.72 3.57 -28.41
N ALA A 565 -25.72 4.19 -27.79
CA ALA A 565 -25.37 5.58 -28.07
C ALA A 565 -24.74 5.75 -29.47
N ALA A 566 -23.95 4.79 -29.93
CA ALA A 566 -23.36 4.85 -31.27
C ALA A 566 -24.42 4.82 -32.39
N GLU A 567 -25.54 4.12 -32.17
CA GLU A 567 -26.66 4.05 -33.14
C GLU A 567 -27.26 5.43 -33.49
N VAL A 568 -27.20 6.40 -32.58
CA VAL A 568 -27.74 7.76 -32.78
C VAL A 568 -26.72 8.79 -33.25
N LEU A 569 -25.44 8.47 -33.24
CA LEU A 569 -24.42 9.43 -33.67
C LEU A 569 -24.46 9.61 -35.19
N PRO A 570 -24.40 10.85 -35.71
CA PRO A 570 -24.28 11.07 -37.15
C PRO A 570 -23.05 10.37 -37.72
N SER A 571 -23.17 9.76 -38.89
CA SER A 571 -22.12 8.93 -39.52
C SER A 571 -20.80 9.66 -39.80
N PHE A 572 -20.83 11.00 -39.87
CA PHE A 572 -19.64 11.84 -40.06
C PHE A 572 -18.90 12.17 -38.75
N THR A 573 -19.43 11.77 -37.59
CA THR A 573 -18.79 12.02 -36.28
C THR A 573 -17.52 11.20 -36.16
N LYS A 574 -16.36 11.87 -36.06
CA LYS A 574 -15.09 11.20 -35.78
C LYS A 574 -15.03 10.81 -34.30
N ILE A 575 -14.78 9.53 -34.05
CA ILE A 575 -14.72 8.96 -32.70
C ILE A 575 -13.29 8.49 -32.41
N LEU A 576 -12.73 8.98 -31.30
CA LEU A 576 -11.50 8.47 -30.71
C LEU A 576 -11.86 7.64 -29.47
N ALA A 577 -11.58 6.35 -29.46
CA ALA A 577 -11.91 5.47 -28.34
C ALA A 577 -10.65 5.01 -27.59
N VAL A 578 -10.63 5.14 -26.26
CA VAL A 578 -9.44 4.89 -25.42
C VAL A 578 -9.77 3.86 -24.34
N THR A 579 -9.03 2.74 -24.29
CA THR A 579 -9.12 1.74 -23.23
C THR A 579 -7.76 1.44 -22.58
N GLY A 580 -7.77 0.93 -21.35
CA GLY A 580 -6.56 0.59 -20.58
C GLY A 580 -6.83 0.53 -19.08
N THR A 581 -5.87 0.11 -18.27
CA THR A 581 -5.96 0.12 -16.81
C THR A 581 -5.69 1.53 -16.28
N ASN A 582 -4.59 2.15 -16.71
CA ASN A 582 -4.17 3.51 -16.31
C ASN A 582 -4.10 4.47 -17.51
N GLY A 583 -4.39 5.76 -17.29
CA GLY A 583 -4.18 6.84 -18.28
C GLY A 583 -5.37 7.23 -19.17
N LYS A 584 -6.49 6.47 -19.13
CA LYS A 584 -7.66 6.67 -20.02
C LYS A 584 -8.18 8.12 -20.05
N SER A 585 -8.47 8.69 -18.88
CA SER A 585 -9.06 10.03 -18.78
C SER A 585 -8.07 11.13 -19.14
N THR A 586 -6.78 10.91 -18.89
CA THR A 586 -5.70 11.83 -19.27
C THR A 586 -5.61 11.93 -20.79
N VAL A 587 -5.58 10.79 -21.49
CA VAL A 587 -5.56 10.74 -22.96
C VAL A 587 -6.85 11.30 -23.55
N ALA A 588 -8.00 10.97 -22.96
CA ALA A 588 -9.29 11.45 -23.45
C ALA A 588 -9.41 12.98 -23.42
N THR A 589 -8.82 13.60 -22.40
CA THR A 589 -8.80 15.06 -22.25
C THR A 589 -7.92 15.74 -23.29
N PHE A 590 -6.76 15.16 -23.60
CA PHE A 590 -5.80 15.79 -24.50
C PHE A 590 -6.25 15.84 -25.97
N ALA A 591 -7.30 15.11 -26.34
CA ALA A 591 -7.88 15.14 -27.68
C ALA A 591 -9.07 16.13 -27.76
N GLY A 592 -8.87 17.29 -28.40
CA GLY A 592 -9.91 18.32 -28.64
C GLY A 592 -10.86 17.99 -29.81
N GLN A 593 -11.87 18.85 -30.05
CA GLN A 593 -12.90 18.85 -31.14
C GLN A 593 -13.23 17.53 -31.88
N VAL A 594 -13.29 16.43 -31.14
CA VAL A 594 -13.55 15.06 -31.62
C VAL A 594 -14.35 14.38 -30.52
N ALA A 595 -15.22 13.43 -30.86
CA ALA A 595 -15.88 12.62 -29.84
C ALA A 595 -14.87 11.65 -29.22
N VAL A 596 -14.34 11.98 -28.03
CA VAL A 596 -13.39 11.14 -27.32
C VAL A 596 -14.11 10.31 -26.26
N VAL A 597 -13.95 8.99 -26.33
CA VAL A 597 -14.71 8.04 -25.51
C VAL A 597 -13.76 7.18 -24.69
N GLU A 598 -13.88 7.26 -23.36
CA GLU A 598 -13.22 6.32 -22.43
C GLU A 598 -14.01 5.00 -22.40
N VAL A 599 -13.36 3.89 -22.76
CA VAL A 599 -14.00 2.57 -22.91
C VAL A 599 -13.43 1.58 -21.89
N SER A 600 -14.28 1.03 -21.04
CA SER A 600 -13.96 -0.04 -20.09
C SER A 600 -13.98 -1.43 -20.76
N SER A 601 -13.25 -2.40 -20.21
CA SER A 601 -13.36 -3.80 -20.65
C SER A 601 -14.76 -4.37 -20.43
N TYR A 602 -15.49 -3.92 -19.41
CA TYR A 602 -16.85 -4.40 -19.14
C TYR A 602 -17.81 -4.05 -20.28
N GLN A 603 -17.62 -2.89 -20.91
CA GLN A 603 -18.44 -2.43 -22.04
C GLN A 603 -18.14 -3.21 -23.32
N LEU A 604 -16.94 -3.80 -23.42
CA LEU A 604 -16.48 -4.59 -24.56
C LEU A 604 -16.78 -6.09 -24.40
N GLU A 605 -17.31 -6.53 -23.25
CA GLU A 605 -17.79 -7.92 -23.06
C GLU A 605 -18.93 -8.26 -24.02
N ILE A 606 -19.70 -7.26 -24.44
CA ILE A 606 -20.64 -7.34 -25.56
C ILE A 606 -19.91 -6.84 -26.82
N PRO A 607 -19.73 -7.68 -27.86
CA PRO A 607 -19.12 -7.25 -29.11
C PRO A 607 -19.88 -6.05 -29.72
N PRO A 608 -19.20 -4.93 -30.02
CA PRO A 608 -19.84 -3.74 -30.57
C PRO A 608 -20.33 -3.98 -31.99
N LYS A 609 -21.57 -3.59 -32.32
CA LYS A 609 -22.15 -3.71 -33.67
C LYS A 609 -22.23 -2.40 -34.43
N HIS A 610 -22.31 -1.27 -33.73
CA HIS A 610 -22.49 0.07 -34.27
C HIS A 610 -21.41 1.05 -33.80
N PHE A 611 -20.69 0.72 -32.72
CA PHE A 611 -19.57 1.51 -32.23
C PHE A 611 -18.31 1.31 -33.08
N PHE A 612 -18.04 2.28 -33.96
CA PHE A 612 -16.95 2.22 -34.94
C PHE A 612 -15.96 3.38 -34.80
N PRO A 613 -14.98 3.29 -33.89
CA PRO A 613 -13.98 4.34 -33.74
C PRO A 613 -13.17 4.57 -35.02
N SER A 614 -12.83 5.84 -35.28
CA SER A 614 -11.89 6.24 -36.34
C SER A 614 -10.44 5.98 -35.91
N VAL A 615 -10.16 6.19 -34.63
CA VAL A 615 -8.92 5.80 -33.97
C VAL A 615 -9.26 5.10 -32.67
N ALA A 616 -8.62 3.97 -32.39
CA ALA A 616 -8.80 3.22 -31.16
C ALA A 616 -7.47 2.93 -30.50
N VAL A 617 -7.40 3.14 -29.19
CA VAL A 617 -6.15 3.13 -28.43
C VAL A 617 -6.28 2.16 -27.26
N ILE A 618 -5.35 1.21 -27.17
CA ILE A 618 -5.11 0.40 -25.98
C ILE A 618 -3.81 0.91 -25.33
N LEU A 619 -3.91 1.52 -24.14
CA LEU A 619 -2.76 2.16 -23.49
C LEU A 619 -1.81 1.17 -22.82
N ASN A 620 -2.38 0.19 -22.13
CA ASN A 620 -1.67 -0.86 -21.41
C ASN A 620 -2.63 -2.03 -21.15
N LEU A 621 -2.04 -3.19 -20.84
CA LEU A 621 -2.76 -4.35 -20.34
C LEU A 621 -1.95 -4.95 -19.18
N THR A 622 -2.49 -4.82 -17.97
CA THR A 622 -1.93 -5.36 -16.72
C THR A 622 -2.97 -6.26 -16.05
N PRO A 623 -2.58 -7.19 -15.15
CA PRO A 623 -3.54 -7.99 -14.37
C PRO A 623 -4.51 -7.10 -13.60
N ASP A 624 -5.73 -6.97 -14.11
CA ASP A 624 -6.83 -6.22 -13.53
C ASP A 624 -8.14 -6.88 -13.96
N HIS A 625 -9.16 -6.81 -13.10
CA HIS A 625 -10.48 -7.41 -13.33
C HIS A 625 -10.48 -8.92 -13.64
N LEU A 626 -9.48 -9.66 -13.17
CA LEU A 626 -9.36 -11.11 -13.42
C LEU A 626 -10.45 -11.93 -12.72
N GLU A 627 -11.04 -11.40 -11.64
CA GLU A 627 -12.24 -11.94 -11.02
C GLU A 627 -13.44 -12.01 -11.98
N ARG A 628 -13.45 -11.15 -13.01
CA ARG A 628 -14.50 -11.05 -14.02
C ARG A 628 -14.13 -11.73 -15.33
N HIS A 629 -12.90 -11.51 -15.82
CA HIS A 629 -12.44 -12.05 -17.11
C HIS A 629 -11.83 -13.46 -17.01
N LYS A 630 -11.58 -13.95 -15.79
CA LYS A 630 -11.00 -15.25 -15.42
C LYS A 630 -9.52 -15.42 -15.80
N THR A 631 -9.13 -15.04 -17.02
CA THR A 631 -7.76 -15.15 -17.53
C THR A 631 -7.28 -13.86 -18.20
N MET A 632 -5.95 -13.67 -18.25
CA MET A 632 -5.35 -12.54 -18.98
C MET A 632 -5.63 -12.59 -20.49
N GLU A 633 -5.73 -13.79 -21.05
CA GLU A 633 -6.06 -13.99 -22.47
C GLU A 633 -7.48 -13.50 -22.78
N ASN A 634 -8.47 -13.89 -21.97
CA ASN A 634 -9.84 -13.41 -22.13
C ASN A 634 -9.96 -11.90 -21.93
N TYR A 635 -9.21 -11.36 -20.98
CA TYR A 635 -9.16 -9.92 -20.74
C TYR A 635 -8.57 -9.16 -21.93
N ALA A 636 -7.48 -9.68 -22.51
CA ALA A 636 -6.86 -9.14 -23.72
C ALA A 636 -7.81 -9.20 -24.92
N LEU A 637 -8.40 -10.37 -25.19
CA LEU A 637 -9.39 -10.57 -26.26
C LEU A 637 -10.57 -9.60 -26.14
N THR A 638 -11.08 -9.40 -24.91
CA THR A 638 -12.19 -8.48 -24.65
C THR A 638 -11.79 -7.04 -24.97
N LYS A 639 -10.61 -6.57 -24.56
CA LYS A 639 -10.14 -5.22 -24.90
C LYS A 639 -9.87 -5.05 -26.40
N CYS A 640 -9.35 -6.07 -27.07
CA CYS A 640 -9.10 -6.03 -28.51
C CYS A 640 -10.38 -5.89 -29.35
N ARG A 641 -11.57 -6.13 -28.79
CA ARG A 641 -12.84 -5.88 -29.49
C ARG A 641 -13.10 -4.41 -29.83
N ILE A 642 -12.42 -3.47 -29.17
CA ILE A 642 -12.46 -2.05 -29.58
C ILE A 642 -11.89 -1.83 -30.99
N LEU A 643 -11.08 -2.78 -31.47
CA LEU A 643 -10.49 -2.81 -32.80
C LEU A 643 -11.37 -3.55 -33.81
N SER A 644 -12.47 -4.16 -33.36
CA SER A 644 -13.44 -4.81 -34.25
C SER A 644 -14.03 -3.77 -35.20
N HIS A 645 -14.07 -4.08 -36.50
CA HIS A 645 -14.58 -3.20 -37.57
C HIS A 645 -13.73 -1.94 -37.84
N MET A 646 -12.48 -1.94 -37.42
CA MET A 646 -11.47 -1.02 -37.93
C MET A 646 -10.93 -1.59 -39.24
N SER A 647 -11.14 -0.87 -40.34
CA SER A 647 -10.62 -1.21 -41.67
C SER A 647 -10.42 0.07 -42.47
N GLY A 648 -9.62 -0.01 -43.54
CA GLY A 648 -9.32 1.16 -44.37
C GLY A 648 -8.49 2.22 -43.63
N ARG A 649 -8.86 3.50 -43.72
CA ARG A 649 -8.09 4.64 -43.14
C ARG A 649 -8.14 4.75 -41.61
N LYS A 650 -8.77 3.83 -40.90
CA LYS A 650 -8.88 3.85 -39.43
C LYS A 650 -7.61 3.29 -38.78
N MET A 651 -7.17 3.86 -37.66
CA MET A 651 -5.88 3.52 -37.03
C MET A 651 -6.03 2.95 -35.62
N GLY A 652 -5.46 1.76 -35.40
CA GLY A 652 -5.35 1.14 -34.07
C GLY A 652 -4.00 1.45 -33.42
N VAL A 653 -3.98 1.79 -32.12
CA VAL A 653 -2.76 2.07 -31.35
C VAL A 653 -2.62 1.07 -30.20
N LEU A 654 -1.50 0.36 -30.16
CA LEU A 654 -1.26 -0.75 -29.22
C LEU A 654 0.09 -0.60 -28.49
N PRO A 655 0.24 -1.07 -27.24
CA PRO A 655 1.51 -1.03 -26.55
C PRO A 655 2.43 -2.17 -27.04
N LEU A 656 3.70 -1.85 -27.28
CA LEU A 656 4.68 -2.85 -27.70
C LEU A 656 4.95 -3.87 -26.59
N GLY A 657 5.19 -5.13 -26.98
CA GLY A 657 5.74 -6.16 -26.09
C GLY A 657 4.73 -6.87 -25.18
N ASN A 658 3.42 -6.61 -25.32
CA ASN A 658 2.42 -7.36 -24.59
C ASN A 658 2.01 -8.65 -25.33
N GLN A 659 2.49 -9.80 -24.85
CA GLN A 659 2.24 -11.09 -25.47
C GLN A 659 0.74 -11.42 -25.61
N HIS A 660 -0.08 -11.13 -24.60
CA HIS A 660 -1.52 -11.43 -24.66
C HIS A 660 -2.26 -10.57 -25.70
N LEU A 661 -1.89 -9.30 -25.86
CA LEU A 661 -2.45 -8.45 -26.94
C LEU A 661 -1.97 -8.91 -28.32
N ASN A 662 -0.69 -9.27 -28.44
CA ASN A 662 -0.16 -9.81 -29.69
C ASN A 662 -0.90 -11.09 -30.09
N ASP A 663 -1.09 -12.01 -29.14
CA ASP A 663 -1.78 -13.28 -29.35
C ASP A 663 -3.26 -13.07 -29.70
N ALA A 664 -3.95 -12.15 -29.00
CA ALA A 664 -5.32 -11.76 -29.31
C ALA A 664 -5.47 -11.13 -30.71
N MET A 665 -4.41 -10.53 -31.26
CA MET A 665 -4.42 -9.86 -32.57
C MET A 665 -3.91 -10.70 -33.73
N ARG A 666 -3.34 -11.88 -33.49
CA ARG A 666 -2.77 -12.75 -34.55
C ARG A 666 -3.74 -13.04 -35.69
N SER A 667 -5.03 -13.15 -35.42
CA SER A 667 -6.07 -13.48 -36.42
C SER A 667 -6.60 -12.28 -37.22
N SER A 668 -6.32 -11.04 -36.78
CA SER A 668 -6.90 -9.80 -37.35
C SER A 668 -5.84 -8.79 -37.83
N ALA A 669 -4.55 -9.11 -37.69
CA ALA A 669 -3.45 -8.17 -37.89
C ALA A 669 -3.26 -7.68 -39.33
N ASN A 670 -3.70 -8.44 -40.34
CA ASN A 670 -3.44 -8.12 -41.75
C ASN A 670 -4.38 -7.06 -42.35
N ASP A 671 -5.51 -6.76 -41.71
CA ASP A 671 -6.53 -5.82 -42.22
C ASP A 671 -6.52 -4.45 -41.51
N LEU A 672 -5.59 -4.24 -40.57
CA LEU A 672 -5.56 -3.10 -39.64
C LEU A 672 -4.33 -2.20 -39.86
N ASN A 673 -4.55 -0.88 -39.94
CA ASN A 673 -3.47 0.10 -39.82
C ASN A 673 -3.05 0.25 -38.35
N LEU A 674 -2.02 -0.49 -37.95
CA LEU A 674 -1.54 -0.53 -36.57
C LEU A 674 -0.34 0.38 -36.33
N ALA A 675 -0.39 1.10 -35.21
CA ALA A 675 0.67 1.92 -34.67
C ALA A 675 1.05 1.46 -33.27
N TRP A 676 2.34 1.54 -32.92
CA TRP A 676 2.88 1.00 -31.67
C TRP A 676 3.26 2.09 -30.67
N ILE A 677 2.92 1.92 -29.40
CA ILE A 677 3.46 2.73 -28.31
C ILE A 677 4.81 2.11 -27.93
N GLY A 678 5.90 2.82 -28.22
CA GLY A 678 7.28 2.40 -28.01
C GLY A 678 8.00 1.84 -29.24
N ALA A 679 7.40 1.90 -30.44
CA ALA A 679 8.03 1.47 -31.70
C ALA A 679 7.44 2.19 -32.93
N PHE A 680 8.11 2.03 -34.08
CA PHE A 680 7.63 2.54 -35.37
C PHE A 680 7.09 1.41 -36.28
N PRO A 681 6.04 1.67 -37.10
CA PRO A 681 5.22 2.90 -37.11
C PRO A 681 4.44 3.04 -35.80
N GLY A 682 4.36 4.26 -35.26
CA GLY A 682 3.88 4.53 -33.91
C GLY A 682 4.57 5.71 -33.24
N ILE A 683 4.73 5.63 -31.93
CA ILE A 683 5.36 6.66 -31.08
C ILE A 683 6.61 6.08 -30.44
N ASN A 684 7.70 6.82 -30.50
CA ASN A 684 8.82 6.65 -29.58
C ASN A 684 8.99 7.93 -28.74
N LEU A 685 9.22 7.78 -27.44
CA LEU A 685 9.42 8.90 -26.52
C LEU A 685 10.83 8.80 -25.95
N GLU A 686 11.67 9.78 -26.28
CA GLU A 686 13.01 9.93 -25.70
C GLU A 686 13.06 11.22 -24.89
N ALA A 687 13.32 11.09 -23.58
CA ALA A 687 13.23 12.17 -22.60
C ALA A 687 11.87 12.91 -22.62
N LYS A 688 11.77 14.05 -23.31
CA LYS A 688 10.54 14.85 -23.46
C LYS A 688 10.21 15.18 -24.91
N VAL A 689 10.79 14.44 -25.85
CA VAL A 689 10.52 14.57 -27.28
C VAL A 689 9.82 13.31 -27.75
N ALA A 690 8.61 13.47 -28.30
CA ALA A 690 7.87 12.37 -28.88
C ALA A 690 8.02 12.41 -30.40
N SER A 691 8.52 11.31 -30.97
CA SER A 691 8.65 11.13 -32.41
C SER A 691 7.53 10.21 -32.90
N PHE A 692 6.84 10.62 -33.97
CA PHE A 692 5.69 9.92 -34.54
C PHE A 692 5.98 9.45 -35.96
N ARG A 693 5.54 8.23 -36.28
CA ARG A 693 5.43 7.74 -37.65
C ARG A 693 4.08 7.10 -37.85
N ILE A 694 3.21 7.71 -38.65
CA ILE A 694 1.90 7.15 -38.96
C ILE A 694 2.08 5.98 -39.93
N PRO A 695 1.36 4.86 -39.78
CA PRO A 695 1.33 3.79 -40.77
C PRO A 695 0.98 4.34 -42.16
N GLY A 696 1.82 4.08 -43.17
CA GLY A 696 1.60 4.54 -44.55
C GLY A 696 2.09 5.97 -44.88
N VAL A 697 2.68 6.69 -43.92
CA VAL A 697 3.28 8.02 -44.14
C VAL A 697 4.77 7.99 -43.78
N GLU A 698 5.65 8.35 -44.72
CA GLU A 698 7.11 8.29 -44.50
C GLU A 698 7.65 9.39 -43.57
N ARG A 699 6.92 10.51 -43.47
CA ARG A 699 7.34 11.68 -42.69
C ARG A 699 7.31 11.38 -41.18
N VAL A 700 8.46 11.49 -40.53
CA VAL A 700 8.55 11.51 -39.07
C VAL A 700 8.25 12.91 -38.58
N SER A 701 7.33 13.04 -37.62
CA SER A 701 7.02 14.30 -36.97
C SER A 701 7.49 14.25 -35.51
N GLU A 702 7.89 15.38 -34.96
CA GLU A 702 8.32 15.48 -33.55
C GLU A 702 7.43 16.45 -32.78
N LEU A 703 7.21 16.14 -31.51
CA LEU A 703 6.48 16.98 -30.57
C LEU A 703 7.33 17.21 -29.32
N GLN A 704 7.58 18.48 -29.05
CA GLN A 704 8.31 18.93 -27.87
C GLN A 704 7.34 18.99 -26.68
N LEU A 705 7.40 17.99 -25.80
CA LEU A 705 6.55 17.92 -24.62
C LEU A 705 7.14 18.65 -23.41
N GLY A 706 8.35 19.21 -23.53
CA GLY A 706 9.05 19.93 -22.46
C GLY A 706 8.28 21.11 -21.87
N ALA A 707 7.40 21.73 -22.64
CA ALA A 707 6.57 22.85 -22.21
C ALA A 707 5.32 22.44 -21.40
N MET A 708 5.03 21.13 -21.30
CA MET A 708 3.90 20.67 -20.49
C MET A 708 4.14 20.93 -19.00
N LYS A 709 3.12 21.45 -18.32
CA LYS A 709 3.14 21.72 -16.87
C LYS A 709 2.82 20.48 -16.02
N THR A 710 2.85 19.28 -16.61
CA THR A 710 2.50 18.01 -15.95
C THR A 710 3.71 17.35 -15.29
N ILE A 711 3.50 16.72 -14.13
CA ILE A 711 4.52 15.96 -13.41
C ILE A 711 4.39 14.46 -13.77
N GLY A 712 5.51 13.77 -13.98
CA GLY A 712 5.56 12.32 -14.20
C GLY A 712 5.74 11.89 -15.67
N MET A 713 6.63 10.92 -15.91
CA MET A 713 6.97 10.43 -17.25
C MET A 713 5.78 9.84 -18.02
N HIS A 714 4.85 9.19 -17.31
CA HIS A 714 3.63 8.64 -17.90
C HIS A 714 2.75 9.70 -18.57
N ASN A 715 2.78 10.96 -18.10
CA ASN A 715 1.99 12.04 -18.69
C ASN A 715 2.55 12.49 -20.04
N TYR A 716 3.88 12.44 -20.21
CA TYR A 716 4.51 12.66 -21.51
C TYR A 716 4.16 11.52 -22.48
N HIS A 717 4.16 10.26 -22.03
CA HIS A 717 3.69 9.14 -22.84
C HIS A 717 2.21 9.28 -23.22
N ASN A 718 1.33 9.64 -22.27
CA ASN A 718 -0.09 9.84 -22.53
C ASN A 718 -0.34 11.01 -23.51
N ALA A 719 0.40 12.10 -23.38
CA ALA A 719 0.31 13.24 -24.30
C ALA A 719 0.82 12.88 -25.69
N ALA A 720 1.90 12.11 -25.80
CA ALA A 720 2.38 11.59 -27.07
C ALA A 720 1.33 10.67 -27.73
N VAL A 721 0.72 9.77 -26.97
CA VAL A 721 -0.35 8.89 -27.48
C VAL A 721 -1.57 9.70 -27.93
N ALA A 722 -1.97 10.72 -27.17
CA ALA A 722 -3.06 11.61 -27.57
C ALA A 722 -2.72 12.39 -28.86
N ALA A 723 -1.49 12.89 -29.00
CA ALA A 723 -1.05 13.60 -30.18
C ALA A 723 -1.08 12.71 -31.43
N LEU A 724 -0.52 11.49 -31.36
CA LEU A 724 -0.62 10.51 -32.46
C LEU A 724 -2.08 10.22 -32.80
N SER A 725 -2.93 10.09 -31.78
CA SER A 725 -4.35 9.79 -31.98
C SER A 725 -5.06 10.89 -32.74
N VAL A 726 -4.79 12.16 -32.41
CA VAL A 726 -5.35 13.32 -33.12
C VAL A 726 -4.84 13.40 -34.55
N ILE A 727 -3.53 13.21 -34.75
CA ILE A 727 -2.91 13.18 -36.08
C ILE A 727 -3.54 12.08 -36.94
N GLY A 728 -3.76 10.89 -36.37
CA GLY A 728 -4.37 9.75 -37.05
C GLY A 728 -5.86 9.88 -37.36
N LEU A 729 -6.55 10.92 -36.88
CA LEU A 729 -7.94 11.19 -37.26
C LEU A 729 -8.07 11.87 -38.64
N ASP A 730 -6.95 12.34 -39.20
CA ASP A 730 -6.89 13.02 -40.51
C ASP A 730 -7.80 14.27 -40.57
N ILE A 731 -7.80 15.07 -39.50
CA ILE A 731 -8.60 16.30 -39.35
C ILE A 731 -7.80 17.59 -39.63
N ALA A 732 -6.73 17.48 -40.43
CA ALA A 732 -5.84 18.60 -40.80
C ALA A 732 -5.14 19.30 -39.62
N ILE A 733 -4.87 18.57 -38.53
CA ILE A 733 -4.06 19.01 -37.39
C ILE A 733 -2.75 18.23 -37.39
N ASP A 734 -1.62 18.93 -37.48
CA ASP A 734 -0.28 18.35 -37.47
C ASP A 734 0.42 18.47 -36.11
N ALA A 735 1.59 17.83 -36.00
CA ALA A 735 2.37 17.83 -34.76
C ALA A 735 2.84 19.24 -34.34
N GLU A 736 3.05 20.14 -35.31
CA GLU A 736 3.51 21.51 -35.06
C GLU A 736 2.39 22.37 -34.46
N ALA A 737 1.17 22.25 -34.99
CA ALA A 737 -0.03 22.85 -34.42
C ALA A 737 -0.29 22.36 -32.99
N ILE A 738 -0.12 21.06 -32.72
CA ILE A 738 -0.22 20.49 -31.37
C ILE A 738 0.90 21.03 -30.46
N SER A 739 2.14 21.11 -30.96
CA SER A 739 3.28 21.64 -30.19
C SER A 739 3.07 23.08 -29.75
N SER A 740 2.49 23.92 -30.61
CA SER A 740 2.20 25.34 -30.29
C SER A 740 1.16 25.53 -29.18
N THR A 741 0.36 24.50 -28.90
CA THR A 741 -0.72 24.52 -27.91
C THR A 741 -0.41 23.67 -26.67
N ILE A 742 0.62 22.83 -26.69
CA ILE A 742 0.94 21.90 -25.61
C ILE A 742 1.27 22.59 -24.27
N GLY A 743 1.93 23.75 -24.31
CA GLY A 743 2.23 24.55 -23.12
C GLY A 743 1.03 25.33 -22.58
N LYS A 744 -0.03 25.46 -23.40
CA LYS A 744 -1.32 26.08 -23.07
C LYS A 744 -2.36 25.07 -22.61
N LEU A 745 -2.09 23.77 -22.77
CA LEU A 745 -2.96 22.71 -22.26
C LEU A 745 -3.07 22.86 -20.74
N GLU A 746 -4.21 23.40 -20.33
CA GLU A 746 -4.66 23.24 -18.96
C GLU A 746 -5.06 21.78 -18.81
N VAL A 747 -4.20 21.03 -18.15
CA VAL A 747 -4.59 19.74 -17.61
C VAL A 747 -5.90 19.99 -16.86
N PRO A 748 -6.98 19.24 -17.15
CA PRO A 748 -8.24 19.41 -16.48
C PRO A 748 -7.87 19.41 -15.01
N PRO A 749 -8.24 20.47 -14.28
CA PRO A 749 -7.94 20.55 -12.86
C PRO A 749 -8.38 19.21 -12.34
N HIS A 750 -7.41 18.53 -11.74
CA HIS A 750 -7.45 17.16 -11.31
C HIS A 750 -8.87 16.66 -11.15
N ARG A 751 -9.19 15.41 -11.52
CA ARG A 751 -10.47 14.70 -11.30
C ARG A 751 -11.05 14.81 -9.84
N MET A 752 -10.43 15.62 -8.98
CA MET A 752 -10.90 16.45 -7.87
C MET A 752 -11.75 17.71 -8.22
N GLN A 753 -12.34 17.89 -9.41
CA GLN A 753 -13.12 19.10 -9.75
C GLN A 753 -14.63 19.04 -9.37
N ILE A 754 -15.04 18.03 -8.60
CA ILE A 754 -16.45 17.84 -8.18
C ILE A 754 -16.97 19.01 -7.31
N GLY A 755 -16.08 19.74 -6.63
CA GLY A 755 -16.47 20.84 -5.73
C GLY A 755 -17.13 22.06 -6.40
N MET A 756 -16.59 22.54 -7.53
CA MET A 756 -17.05 23.81 -8.14
C MET A 756 -18.41 23.70 -8.86
N ALA A 757 -18.72 22.55 -9.47
CA ALA A 757 -20.01 22.32 -10.13
C ALA A 757 -21.16 22.21 -9.11
N ILE A 758 -20.88 21.58 -7.96
CA ILE A 758 -21.81 21.51 -6.82
C ILE A 758 -22.06 22.91 -6.25
N GLN A 759 -21.01 23.71 -6.06
CA GLN A 759 -21.14 25.09 -5.58
C GLN A 759 -21.99 25.97 -6.51
N LYS A 760 -21.78 25.89 -7.82
CA LYS A 760 -22.53 26.68 -8.81
C LYS A 760 -24.02 26.31 -8.82
N THR A 761 -24.33 25.03 -8.67
CA THR A 761 -25.71 24.49 -8.61
C THR A 761 -26.41 24.87 -7.30
N LEU A 762 -25.70 24.81 -6.17
CA LEU A 762 -26.26 25.17 -4.87
C LEU A 762 -26.45 26.68 -4.71
N SER A 763 -25.51 27.48 -5.23
CA SER A 763 -25.61 28.95 -5.21
C SER A 763 -26.78 29.44 -6.08
N ALA A 764 -27.03 28.80 -7.23
CA ALA A 764 -28.20 29.08 -8.07
C ALA A 764 -29.54 28.74 -7.38
N ASN A 765 -29.52 27.90 -6.33
CA ASN A 765 -30.68 27.55 -5.51
C ASN A 765 -30.67 28.24 -4.13
N GLY A 766 -29.92 29.34 -3.96
CA GLY A 766 -29.89 30.13 -2.74
C GLY A 766 -29.05 29.56 -1.58
N LEU A 767 -28.32 28.46 -1.81
CA LEU A 767 -27.44 27.82 -0.83
C LEU A 767 -25.97 28.18 -1.12
N SER A 768 -25.44 29.14 -0.37
CA SER A 768 -24.00 29.48 -0.41
C SER A 768 -23.20 28.48 0.42
N ILE A 769 -22.56 27.50 -0.23
CA ILE A 769 -21.63 26.58 0.43
C ILE A 769 -20.18 26.97 0.14
N PRO A 770 -19.31 27.15 1.16
CA PRO A 770 -17.90 27.44 0.96
C PRO A 770 -17.18 26.27 0.28
N CYS A 771 -16.53 26.54 -0.85
CA CYS A 771 -15.71 25.56 -1.57
C CYS A 771 -14.23 25.88 -1.35
N ILE A 772 -13.47 24.89 -0.88
CA ILE A 772 -12.04 25.05 -0.60
C ILE A 772 -11.25 24.05 -1.45
N ARG A 773 -10.17 24.55 -2.05
CA ARG A 773 -9.35 23.78 -2.98
C ARG A 773 -8.21 23.11 -2.23
N ALA A 774 -8.10 21.79 -2.40
CA ALA A 774 -6.98 20.98 -1.92
C ALA A 774 -6.20 20.39 -3.10
N THR A 775 -4.90 20.22 -2.91
CA THR A 775 -3.96 19.78 -3.96
C THR A 775 -3.74 18.27 -3.98
N ASN A 776 -4.00 17.57 -2.88
CA ASN A 776 -3.90 16.11 -2.72
C ASN A 776 -4.92 15.60 -1.69
N LEU A 777 -5.09 14.28 -1.60
CA LEU A 777 -6.08 13.65 -0.70
C LEU A 777 -5.81 13.96 0.78
N VAL A 778 -4.53 14.05 1.18
CA VAL A 778 -4.12 14.33 2.56
C VAL A 778 -4.58 15.73 2.99
N ASP A 779 -4.33 16.73 2.16
CA ASP A 779 -4.70 18.12 2.43
C ASP A 779 -6.21 18.32 2.40
N ALA A 780 -6.91 17.61 1.51
CA ALA A 780 -8.38 17.63 1.45
C ALA A 780 -8.99 17.12 2.76
N VAL A 781 -8.50 15.99 3.29
CA VAL A 781 -8.96 15.41 4.55
C VAL A 781 -8.63 16.34 5.74
N LYS A 782 -7.44 16.94 5.77
CA LYS A 782 -7.05 17.87 6.84
C LYS A 782 -7.89 19.15 6.85
N GLN A 783 -8.13 19.75 5.69
CA GLN A 783 -8.96 20.95 5.58
C GLN A 783 -10.41 20.66 5.96
N ALA A 784 -10.99 19.56 5.45
CA ALA A 784 -12.33 19.14 5.84
C ALA A 784 -12.44 19.01 7.37
N ARG A 785 -11.46 18.37 8.02
CA ARG A 785 -11.43 18.23 9.49
C ARG A 785 -11.32 19.56 10.22
N SER A 786 -10.53 20.50 9.72
CA SER A 786 -10.36 21.82 10.36
C SER A 786 -11.65 22.65 10.39
N MET A 787 -12.60 22.31 9.53
CA MET A 787 -13.89 23.01 9.38
C MET A 787 -15.06 22.29 10.05
N THR A 788 -14.84 21.08 10.55
CA THR A 788 -15.87 20.26 11.18
C THR A 788 -15.69 20.16 12.68
N SER A 789 -16.80 20.17 13.41
CA SER A 789 -16.86 19.99 14.86
C SER A 789 -17.15 18.53 15.23
N TYR A 790 -16.98 18.21 16.52
CA TYR A 790 -17.29 16.87 17.04
C TYR A 790 -18.77 16.54 16.84
N GLY A 791 -19.05 15.48 16.07
CA GLY A 791 -20.42 15.05 15.72
C GLY A 791 -20.80 15.33 14.26
N ASP A 792 -20.03 16.14 13.54
CA ASP A 792 -20.26 16.41 12.12
C ASP A 792 -19.84 15.20 11.26
N ALA A 793 -20.61 14.94 10.20
CA ALA A 793 -20.30 13.89 9.24
C ALA A 793 -19.48 14.47 8.08
N ILE A 794 -18.22 14.04 7.96
CA ILE A 794 -17.41 14.32 6.77
C ILE A 794 -17.66 13.23 5.74
N VAL A 795 -18.27 13.59 4.61
CA VAL A 795 -18.51 12.67 3.49
C VAL A 795 -17.49 12.94 2.38
N LEU A 796 -16.67 11.94 2.05
CA LEU A 796 -15.62 12.05 1.04
C LEU A 796 -15.91 11.03 -0.08
N SER A 797 -16.08 11.54 -1.30
CA SER A 797 -16.42 10.73 -2.47
C SER A 797 -15.16 10.10 -3.08
N PRO A 798 -15.11 8.77 -3.33
CA PRO A 798 -13.95 8.07 -3.87
C PRO A 798 -13.70 8.31 -5.38
N GLY A 799 -14.29 9.36 -5.96
CA GLY A 799 -14.21 9.68 -7.39
C GLY A 799 -12.94 10.40 -7.84
N CYS A 800 -12.08 10.86 -6.94
CA CYS A 800 -10.87 11.59 -7.31
C CYS A 800 -9.84 10.62 -7.94
N ALA A 801 -9.48 10.83 -9.21
CA ALA A 801 -8.34 10.13 -9.81
C ALA A 801 -7.08 10.47 -9.04
N SER A 802 -6.32 9.42 -8.77
CA SER A 802 -5.19 9.44 -7.88
C SER A 802 -3.87 9.81 -8.54
N PHE A 803 -3.78 10.13 -9.83
CA PHE A 803 -2.54 10.60 -10.48
C PHE A 803 -1.26 9.87 -10.00
N ASP A 804 -1.29 8.54 -9.94
CA ASP A 804 -0.21 7.69 -9.43
C ASP A 804 0.19 7.89 -7.94
N GLU A 805 -0.56 8.66 -7.14
CA GLU A 805 -0.43 8.73 -5.66
C GLU A 805 -0.67 7.37 -5.00
N PHE A 806 -1.44 6.50 -5.65
CA PHE A 806 -1.77 5.19 -5.09
C PHE A 806 -1.62 4.08 -6.13
N ILE A 807 -0.95 3.01 -5.70
CA ILE A 807 -0.58 1.84 -6.49
C ILE A 807 -1.81 1.03 -6.95
N SER A 808 -2.90 1.07 -6.19
CA SER A 808 -4.18 0.41 -6.52
C SER A 808 -5.36 1.09 -5.82
N PHE A 809 -6.59 0.75 -6.23
CA PHE A 809 -7.81 1.23 -5.56
C PHE A 809 -7.86 0.83 -4.07
N GLU A 810 -7.29 -0.32 -3.71
CA GLU A 810 -7.21 -0.78 -2.32
C GLU A 810 -6.15 -0.01 -1.53
N HIS A 811 -5.01 0.31 -2.14
CA HIS A 811 -4.01 1.18 -1.53
C HIS A 811 -4.60 2.57 -1.26
N ARG A 812 -5.36 3.12 -2.21
CA ARG A 812 -6.10 4.38 -2.04
C ARG A 812 -7.11 4.32 -0.90
N GLY A 813 -7.87 3.22 -0.81
CA GLY A 813 -8.84 3.00 0.26
C GLY A 813 -8.18 2.89 1.65
N ARG A 814 -7.02 2.22 1.74
CA ARG A 814 -6.24 2.10 2.98
C ARG A 814 -5.64 3.44 3.39
N ALA A 815 -4.99 4.16 2.48
CA ALA A 815 -4.45 5.49 2.74
C ALA A 815 -5.55 6.47 3.18
N PHE A 816 -6.74 6.39 2.58
CA PHE A 816 -7.90 7.17 3.01
C PHE A 816 -8.35 6.80 4.44
N GLN A 817 -8.49 5.51 4.75
CA GLN A 817 -8.84 5.06 6.09
C GLN A 817 -7.79 5.50 7.12
N GLU A 818 -6.52 5.45 6.75
CA GLU A 818 -5.42 5.92 7.59
C GLU A 818 -5.51 7.42 7.80
N LEU A 819 -5.76 8.24 6.78
CA LEU A 819 -5.93 9.69 6.93
C LEU A 819 -7.14 10.09 7.77
N ALA A 820 -8.25 9.36 7.63
CA ALA A 820 -9.42 9.52 8.48
C ALA A 820 -9.13 9.09 9.93
N ARG A 821 -8.32 8.03 10.13
CA ARG A 821 -7.91 7.50 11.44
C ARG A 821 -6.72 8.22 12.07
N LEU A 822 -5.92 8.97 11.31
CA LEU A 822 -4.70 9.67 11.72
C LEU A 822 -4.97 10.88 12.64
N SER A 823 -6.08 10.84 13.38
CA SER A 823 -6.16 11.59 14.63
C SER A 823 -7.02 10.81 15.61
N GLU A 824 -6.40 9.81 16.20
CA GLU A 824 -6.54 9.54 17.63
C GLU A 824 -5.36 10.17 18.36
#